data_AF-A0A166IX45-F1
#
_entry.id   AF-A0A166IX45-F1
#
_cell.length_a   1.000
_cell.length_b   1.000
_cell.length_c   1.000
_cell.angle_alpha   90.00
_cell.angle_beta   90.00
_cell.angle_gamma   90.00
#
_symmetry.space_group_name_H-M   'P 1'
#
loop_
_entity.id
_entity.type
_entity.pdbx_description
1 polymer ?
#
loop_
_entity_poly.entity_id
_entity_poly.type
_entity_poly.pdbx_seq_one_letter_code
_entity_poly.pdbx_strand_id
1 'polypeptide(L)'
;MFKFSHDAVPSSNIPMPSLNRMSLAPGMGSSSNLRTSQNNRMSIAGPPGRAPLQPTPLNTGIPGSNPRQSILKTNHNPLLMSARKTNAGYGQTPARNGSRRASQWGGAMAPPLPGVPQPIKDPRPVREKAFQAQMSRTIHTFLSSTDCPQQLHPKMFKEPPTSVIYWTVIEWLVHQLDPNYPAAKPTVSAWPNDFIAVLKLFRYPFADAIDKKSLTTVGGLHSWPAMLAALHWLVLLCIARTEYLKSDDPTLQDVEQIPEVFSDEIHQWALAFDYYDAAYGVFLAGEDEFPNERAYIEERYTKQSAQVLKEVEDLKVRHAELAQELKKLTSSPAPVLKLRENHKKILSDTDKIAQWYQHSEKRKNKTGEDIAREEAEIAADQRMLDELLAEQKVLEATVAAQNLSPEEVMRMNAEDASLDRVLNDLKTKSKEVTKSTQSLEITVANRTDSVEQAIHEYMTLLYRLGLHPHTPDKFSNMSFGLELNGAASNPKDLVKGDDLRTVIRPALITIADMKRKERGILEDERVRITHDLDNAEMDGESLQQKLQSEMMHLEMLNQQVEDIRETSQREGALSSAEIRRLESELAAAKAAALSSGVGVKARLQALQIAYQEQVEQTERMREETVRAIVKNTSDMCNFKEQVSGHLINLRRMAEEN
;
A
#
# COMPACT_ATOMS: atom_id res chain seq x y z
N MET A 1 63.28 -1.69 54.95
CA MET A 1 62.40 -0.68 55.59
C MET A 1 60.97 -0.96 55.13
N PHE A 2 59.99 -0.89 56.04
CA PHE A 2 58.53 -1.06 55.88
C PHE A 2 57.89 -1.38 54.50
N LYS A 3 57.19 -2.55 54.47
CA LYS A 3 55.76 -2.78 54.10
C LYS A 3 55.28 -2.52 52.65
N PHE A 4 54.16 -3.07 52.16
CA PHE A 4 53.02 -3.79 52.81
C PHE A 4 52.55 -4.98 51.94
N SER A 5 51.94 -6.00 52.55
CA SER A 5 51.29 -7.15 51.85
C SER A 5 49.78 -6.94 51.65
N HIS A 6 49.17 -7.77 50.81
CA HIS A 6 47.77 -8.15 50.95
C HIS A 6 47.58 -9.63 50.57
N ASP A 7 47.16 -10.46 51.52
CA ASP A 7 47.00 -11.91 51.32
C ASP A 7 45.58 -12.31 50.91
N ALA A 8 45.46 -13.51 50.33
CA ALA A 8 44.18 -14.18 50.06
C ALA A 8 44.26 -15.63 50.57
N VAL A 9 43.18 -16.10 51.21
CA VAL A 9 43.10 -17.44 51.83
C VAL A 9 42.02 -18.27 51.12
N PRO A 10 42.29 -19.53 50.73
CA PRO A 10 41.35 -20.36 49.97
C PRO A 10 40.29 -21.06 50.85
N SER A 11 39.18 -21.43 50.23
CA SER A 11 38.13 -22.26 50.85
C SER A 11 38.47 -23.74 50.75
N SER A 12 38.27 -24.48 51.84
CA SER A 12 38.37 -25.95 51.90
C SER A 12 37.03 -26.61 51.58
N ASN A 13 37.07 -27.76 50.90
CA ASN A 13 35.90 -28.62 50.72
C ASN A 13 36.33 -30.09 50.72
N ILE A 14 35.60 -30.95 51.43
CA ILE A 14 36.01 -32.32 51.77
C ILE A 14 35.15 -33.34 50.99
N PRO A 15 35.75 -34.35 50.32
CA PRO A 15 34.99 -35.45 49.72
C PRO A 15 34.57 -36.50 50.76
N MET A 16 33.36 -37.05 50.59
CA MET A 16 32.86 -38.19 51.37
C MET A 16 33.42 -39.53 50.84
N PRO A 17 33.81 -40.49 51.71
CA PRO A 17 34.23 -41.83 51.30
C PRO A 17 33.05 -42.78 51.07
N SER A 18 33.26 -43.79 50.22
CA SER A 18 32.33 -44.91 50.03
C SER A 18 32.68 -46.10 50.94
N LEU A 19 31.68 -46.93 51.26
CA LEU A 19 31.88 -48.25 51.87
C LEU A 19 31.13 -49.34 51.09
N ASN A 20 31.59 -50.58 51.26
CA ASN A 20 31.42 -51.66 50.29
C ASN A 20 31.46 -53.01 51.02
N ARG A 21 30.56 -53.97 50.69
CA ARG A 21 30.78 -55.44 50.60
C ARG A 21 29.49 -56.29 50.63
N MET A 22 29.46 -57.31 49.75
CA MET A 22 29.06 -58.73 50.00
C MET A 22 27.61 -59.07 50.44
N SER A 23 27.03 -60.26 50.17
CA SER A 23 27.34 -61.35 49.20
C SER A 23 26.22 -62.43 49.23
N LEU A 24 26.36 -63.48 48.39
CA LEU A 24 25.71 -64.82 48.40
C LEU A 24 24.49 -65.04 47.47
N ALA A 25 24.47 -66.26 46.92
CA ALA A 25 23.40 -66.91 46.12
C ALA A 25 22.77 -68.05 46.99
N PRO A 26 22.00 -69.08 46.52
CA PRO A 26 21.63 -69.55 45.16
C PRO A 26 20.08 -69.61 44.93
N GLY A 27 19.49 -70.10 43.84
CA GLY A 27 19.99 -70.56 42.51
C GLY A 27 18.98 -71.49 41.79
N MET A 28 19.43 -72.13 40.69
CA MET A 28 18.80 -73.23 39.90
C MET A 28 17.57 -72.95 38.99
N GLY A 29 17.68 -73.44 37.73
CA GLY A 29 16.57 -73.68 36.78
C GLY A 29 16.23 -72.55 35.79
N SER A 30 16.11 -72.76 34.47
CA SER A 30 16.46 -73.93 33.65
C SER A 30 16.73 -73.56 32.16
N SER A 31 17.49 -74.43 31.49
CA SER A 31 17.80 -74.51 30.05
C SER A 31 16.54 -74.70 29.15
N SER A 32 16.52 -74.48 27.81
CA SER A 32 17.43 -73.83 26.83
C SER A 32 16.88 -73.98 25.37
N ASN A 33 17.37 -73.17 24.41
CA ASN A 33 17.33 -73.41 22.93
C ASN A 33 15.90 -73.44 22.27
N LEU A 34 15.66 -73.43 20.94
CA LEU A 34 16.41 -73.31 19.67
C LEU A 34 15.78 -72.14 18.83
N ARG A 35 16.41 -71.36 17.92
CA ARG A 35 17.32 -71.55 16.76
C ARG A 35 16.57 -71.65 15.40
N THR A 36 17.17 -71.11 14.31
CA THR A 36 16.77 -71.17 12.86
C THR A 36 15.64 -70.22 12.39
N SER A 37 15.50 -69.86 11.09
CA SER A 37 16.51 -69.54 10.03
C SER A 37 15.85 -68.87 8.79
N GLN A 38 16.61 -67.99 8.11
CA GLN A 38 16.61 -67.65 6.67
C GLN A 38 15.35 -67.20 5.88
N ASN A 39 15.62 -66.26 4.96
CA ASN A 39 14.75 -65.78 3.89
C ASN A 39 14.44 -66.88 2.85
N ASN A 40 13.31 -66.75 2.13
CA ASN A 40 13.39 -66.70 0.66
C ASN A 40 12.27 -65.91 -0.03
N ARG A 41 12.55 -65.59 -1.30
CA ARG A 41 11.79 -64.80 -2.27
C ARG A 41 10.50 -65.48 -2.77
N MET A 42 9.58 -64.70 -3.37
CA MET A 42 9.42 -64.62 -4.84
C MET A 42 8.56 -63.40 -5.23
N SER A 43 8.49 -63.08 -6.52
CA SER A 43 7.97 -61.81 -7.07
C SER A 43 6.89 -62.02 -8.13
N ILE A 44 6.29 -60.91 -8.59
CA ILE A 44 5.99 -60.54 -10.00
C ILE A 44 4.50 -60.31 -10.39
N ALA A 45 4.36 -59.53 -11.48
CA ALA A 45 3.20 -59.34 -12.36
C ALA A 45 2.06 -58.37 -11.94
N GLY A 46 1.44 -57.83 -12.99
CA GLY A 46 0.34 -56.86 -12.99
C GLY A 46 -0.82 -57.31 -13.91
N PRO A 47 -1.57 -56.39 -14.55
CA PRO A 47 -3.03 -56.54 -14.68
C PRO A 47 -3.59 -56.85 -16.08
N PRO A 48 -4.87 -57.23 -16.14
CA PRO A 48 -5.87 -56.69 -17.07
C PRO A 48 -7.15 -56.20 -16.34
N GLY A 49 -8.11 -55.46 -16.92
CA GLY A 49 -8.09 -54.71 -18.19
C GLY A 49 -9.21 -55.06 -19.19
N ARG A 50 -10.34 -54.30 -19.20
CA ARG A 50 -11.15 -53.93 -20.40
C ARG A 50 -12.37 -53.03 -20.10
N ALA A 51 -12.84 -52.32 -21.13
CA ALA A 51 -14.10 -51.55 -21.22
C ALA A 51 -15.01 -52.21 -22.33
N PRO A 52 -15.91 -51.58 -23.15
CA PRO A 52 -16.12 -50.15 -23.49
C PRO A 52 -17.61 -49.69 -23.66
N LEU A 53 -17.84 -48.42 -24.06
CA LEU A 53 -18.50 -48.05 -25.35
C LEU A 53 -18.63 -46.51 -25.55
N GLN A 54 -18.70 -46.07 -26.81
CA GLN A 54 -19.06 -44.73 -27.31
C GLN A 54 -19.94 -44.89 -28.59
N PRO A 55 -20.56 -43.83 -29.14
CA PRO A 55 -19.91 -43.08 -30.25
C PRO A 55 -20.16 -41.55 -30.25
N THR A 56 -19.67 -40.87 -31.29
CA THR A 56 -19.65 -39.40 -31.54
C THR A 56 -20.16 -39.10 -32.99
N PRO A 57 -19.95 -37.94 -33.66
CA PRO A 57 -19.71 -36.53 -33.25
C PRO A 57 -20.60 -35.49 -34.00
N LEU A 58 -20.61 -34.23 -33.53
CA LEU A 58 -20.77 -32.99 -34.35
C LEU A 58 -20.47 -31.73 -33.47
N ASN A 59 -20.49 -30.50 -34.00
CA ASN A 59 -19.36 -29.83 -34.68
C ASN A 59 -19.38 -28.30 -34.41
N THR A 60 -18.23 -27.60 -34.48
CA THR A 60 -18.02 -26.14 -34.23
C THR A 60 -18.40 -25.61 -32.83
N GLY A 61 -17.78 -24.56 -32.26
CA GLY A 61 -16.57 -23.82 -32.63
C GLY A 61 -16.37 -22.54 -31.78
N ILE A 62 -15.12 -22.23 -31.38
CA ILE A 62 -14.62 -20.95 -30.79
C ILE A 62 -15.15 -20.53 -29.38
N PRO A 63 -14.25 -20.41 -28.38
CA PRO A 63 -14.41 -19.53 -27.22
C PRO A 63 -13.43 -18.33 -27.23
N GLY A 64 -13.92 -17.12 -26.96
CA GLY A 64 -13.11 -15.89 -26.86
C GLY A 64 -12.38 -15.72 -25.52
N SER A 65 -11.34 -14.88 -25.48
CA SER A 65 -10.34 -14.83 -24.40
C SER A 65 -10.39 -13.58 -23.49
N ASN A 66 -9.97 -13.76 -22.24
CA ASN A 66 -9.49 -12.66 -21.38
C ASN A 66 -8.13 -12.12 -21.90
N PRO A 67 -7.88 -10.80 -21.83
CA PRO A 67 -6.54 -10.23 -21.77
C PRO A 67 -6.01 -10.19 -20.31
N ARG A 68 -4.68 -10.05 -20.13
CA ARG A 68 -4.01 -10.06 -18.82
C ARG A 68 -2.66 -9.33 -18.88
N GLN A 69 -2.24 -8.69 -17.77
CA GLN A 69 -0.89 -8.06 -17.55
C GLN A 69 -0.70 -6.74 -18.34
N SER A 70 0.27 -5.84 -18.06
CA SER A 70 1.43 -5.77 -17.12
C SER A 70 1.61 -4.29 -16.64
N ILE A 71 2.03 -3.92 -15.42
CA ILE A 71 3.22 -4.21 -14.57
C ILE A 71 4.49 -3.39 -14.93
N LEU A 72 5.13 -2.75 -13.90
CA LEU A 72 6.35 -1.90 -13.88
C LEU A 72 6.13 -0.42 -14.32
N LYS A 73 6.70 0.66 -13.72
CA LYS A 73 7.57 0.95 -12.52
C LYS A 73 7.54 2.50 -12.26
N THR A 74 8.10 3.22 -11.26
CA THR A 74 9.05 2.99 -10.13
C THR A 74 8.84 4.01 -8.96
N ASN A 75 9.77 4.03 -7.99
CA ASN A 75 10.03 4.93 -6.83
C ASN A 75 10.06 6.48 -7.09
N HIS A 76 10.06 7.38 -6.09
CA HIS A 76 10.45 7.25 -4.66
C HIS A 76 9.66 8.16 -3.67
N ASN A 77 10.09 8.22 -2.39
CA ASN A 77 9.31 8.60 -1.19
C ASN A 77 9.66 10.03 -0.62
N PRO A 78 9.18 10.52 0.57
CA PRO A 78 8.67 11.91 0.68
C PRO A 78 9.27 12.76 1.84
N LEU A 79 8.59 13.89 2.15
CA LEU A 79 8.73 14.81 3.31
C LEU A 79 9.91 15.81 3.33
N LEU A 80 9.60 17.12 3.34
CA LEU A 80 9.77 18.05 4.48
C LEU A 80 9.69 19.55 4.07
N MET A 81 8.86 20.34 4.77
CA MET A 81 9.06 21.75 5.24
C MET A 81 9.47 22.90 4.26
N SER A 82 9.41 24.21 4.60
CA SER A 82 8.48 25.02 5.43
C SER A 82 8.85 26.54 5.40
N ALA A 83 7.91 27.44 5.07
CA ALA A 83 7.93 28.90 5.38
C ALA A 83 6.48 29.46 5.24
N ARG A 84 5.82 30.19 6.18
CA ARG A 84 6.12 31.47 6.88
C ARG A 84 6.03 32.70 5.94
N LYS A 85 5.45 33.88 6.27
CA LYS A 85 4.70 34.47 7.44
C LYS A 85 4.13 35.86 6.99
N THR A 86 3.20 36.63 7.60
CA THR A 86 1.97 36.50 8.44
C THR A 86 1.37 37.92 8.67
N ASN A 87 0.06 38.04 8.99
CA ASN A 87 -0.63 39.21 9.61
C ASN A 87 -0.81 40.51 8.77
N ALA A 88 -1.64 41.52 9.14
CA ALA A 88 -2.95 41.61 9.83
C ALA A 88 -3.41 43.09 9.88
N GLY A 89 -4.70 43.40 10.10
CA GLY A 89 -5.19 44.78 10.36
C GLY A 89 -6.72 44.94 10.31
N TYR A 90 -7.31 45.87 11.07
CA TYR A 90 -8.77 45.96 11.29
C TYR A 90 -9.28 47.40 11.53
N GLY A 91 -10.33 47.81 10.79
CA GLY A 91 -11.38 48.79 11.17
C GLY A 91 -11.06 50.29 11.41
N GLN A 92 -11.89 51.18 10.83
CA GLN A 92 -12.48 52.41 11.42
C GLN A 92 -13.41 53.12 10.38
N THR A 93 -14.28 54.05 10.81
CA THR A 93 -15.34 54.74 10.00
C THR A 93 -15.51 56.23 10.43
N PRO A 94 -16.53 57.05 10.07
CA PRO A 94 -17.54 57.07 8.97
C PRO A 94 -17.69 58.46 8.26
N ALA A 95 -18.76 58.65 7.43
CA ALA A 95 -19.42 59.93 7.05
C ALA A 95 -18.68 60.92 6.08
N ARG A 96 -19.33 61.84 5.33
CA ARG A 96 -20.72 62.02 4.81
C ARG A 96 -20.77 63.17 3.76
N ASN A 97 -21.72 63.10 2.80
CA ASN A 97 -22.14 64.17 1.85
C ASN A 97 -21.16 64.63 0.75
N GLY A 98 -21.70 64.97 -0.43
CA GLY A 98 -21.00 65.67 -1.53
C GLY A 98 -21.40 65.17 -2.92
N SER A 99 -22.19 65.93 -3.69
CA SER A 99 -22.69 65.52 -5.01
C SER A 99 -21.95 66.20 -6.17
N ARG A 100 -21.80 65.49 -7.31
CA ARG A 100 -21.23 65.95 -8.60
C ARG A 100 -19.70 66.14 -8.55
N ARG A 101 -18.87 65.56 -9.43
CA ARG A 101 -19.01 65.27 -10.88
C ARG A 101 -18.12 64.09 -11.33
N ALA A 102 -18.22 63.71 -12.59
CA ALA A 102 -17.62 62.50 -13.16
C ALA A 102 -16.10 62.56 -13.42
N SER A 103 -15.40 61.45 -13.15
CA SER A 103 -14.43 60.84 -14.08
C SER A 103 -14.07 59.39 -13.70
N GLN A 104 -13.79 58.58 -14.73
CA GLN A 104 -12.89 57.40 -14.79
C GLN A 104 -12.84 56.31 -13.69
N TRP A 105 -12.91 55.04 -14.18
CA TRP A 105 -12.69 53.75 -13.50
C TRP A 105 -13.72 53.30 -12.45
N GLY A 106 -13.82 51.98 -12.23
CA GLY A 106 -14.60 51.40 -11.10
C GLY A 106 -15.91 50.67 -11.45
N GLY A 107 -16.18 50.33 -12.71
CA GLY A 107 -17.31 49.46 -13.05
C GLY A 107 -17.01 47.98 -12.74
N ALA A 108 -17.49 47.46 -11.61
CA ALA A 108 -17.37 46.04 -11.27
C ALA A 108 -18.23 45.21 -12.22
N MET A 109 -17.60 44.55 -13.20
CA MET A 109 -18.28 43.59 -14.06
C MET A 109 -18.69 42.36 -13.24
N ALA A 110 -19.94 41.94 -13.38
CA ALA A 110 -20.38 40.62 -12.93
C ALA A 110 -19.54 39.53 -13.63
N PRO A 111 -19.35 38.34 -13.02
CA PRO A 111 -18.72 37.22 -13.71
C PRO A 111 -19.46 36.94 -15.02
N PRO A 112 -18.75 36.73 -16.15
CA PRO A 112 -19.37 36.64 -17.46
C PRO A 112 -20.30 35.42 -17.55
N LEU A 113 -21.46 35.61 -18.18
CA LEU A 113 -22.42 34.54 -18.45
C LEU A 113 -21.77 33.46 -19.33
N PRO A 114 -21.86 32.16 -18.96
CA PRO A 114 -21.39 31.08 -19.82
C PRO A 114 -22.06 31.11 -21.20
N GLY A 115 -21.27 30.91 -22.25
CA GLY A 115 -21.76 30.80 -23.63
C GLY A 115 -21.72 32.06 -24.49
N VAL A 116 -21.32 33.23 -23.96
CA VAL A 116 -21.07 34.44 -24.79
C VAL A 116 -19.58 34.52 -25.17
N PRO A 117 -19.20 34.36 -26.45
CA PRO A 117 -17.80 34.50 -26.87
C PRO A 117 -17.29 35.91 -26.58
N GLN A 118 -16.32 36.03 -25.67
CA GLN A 118 -15.65 37.29 -25.42
C GLN A 118 -14.66 37.56 -26.57
N PRO A 119 -14.55 38.80 -27.09
CA PRO A 119 -13.59 39.12 -28.13
C PRO A 119 -12.16 38.89 -27.60
N ILE A 120 -11.45 37.94 -28.20
CA ILE A 120 -10.09 37.58 -27.75
C ILE A 120 -9.18 38.78 -27.98
N LYS A 121 -8.75 39.41 -26.89
CA LYS A 121 -7.82 40.54 -26.93
C LYS A 121 -6.44 40.05 -27.35
N ASP A 122 -5.83 40.71 -28.32
CA ASP A 122 -4.45 40.43 -28.74
C ASP A 122 -3.49 40.56 -27.54
N PRO A 123 -2.80 39.48 -27.13
CA PRO A 123 -1.87 39.49 -26.00
C PRO A 123 -0.53 40.13 -26.37
N ARG A 124 -0.24 40.32 -27.66
CA ARG A 124 1.03 40.89 -28.11
C ARG A 124 1.09 42.38 -27.79
N PRO A 125 2.23 42.94 -27.35
CA PRO A 125 2.38 44.37 -27.04
C PRO A 125 2.51 45.21 -28.33
N VAL A 126 1.55 45.10 -29.26
CA VAL A 126 1.60 45.68 -30.62
C VAL A 126 1.79 47.20 -30.64
N ARG A 127 1.47 47.90 -29.55
CA ARG A 127 1.64 49.36 -29.40
C ARG A 127 3.04 49.78 -28.95
N GLU A 128 3.86 48.87 -28.43
CA GLU A 128 5.19 49.19 -27.91
C GLU A 128 6.21 49.36 -29.04
N LYS A 129 7.03 50.41 -28.97
CA LYS A 129 7.99 50.73 -30.02
C LYS A 129 9.15 49.73 -30.13
N ALA A 130 9.55 49.11 -29.02
CA ALA A 130 10.53 48.03 -29.04
C ALA A 130 9.99 46.78 -29.78
N PHE A 131 8.77 46.36 -29.45
CA PHE A 131 8.12 45.22 -30.11
C PHE A 131 7.81 45.49 -31.59
N GLN A 132 7.35 46.69 -31.94
CA GLN A 132 7.23 47.11 -33.36
C GLN A 132 8.56 47.00 -34.09
N ALA A 133 9.66 47.49 -33.50
CA ALA A 133 10.98 47.40 -34.11
C ALA A 133 11.50 45.94 -34.22
N GLN A 134 11.08 45.04 -33.32
CA GLN A 134 11.34 43.60 -33.46
C GLN A 134 10.54 43.00 -34.62
N MET A 135 9.23 43.22 -34.68
CA MET A 135 8.38 42.71 -35.76
C MET A 135 8.89 43.13 -37.14
N SER A 136 9.25 44.41 -37.31
CA SER A 136 9.79 44.93 -38.56
C SER A 136 11.16 44.35 -38.93
N ARG A 137 11.97 43.91 -37.95
CA ARG A 137 13.22 43.16 -38.20
C ARG A 137 12.91 41.76 -38.71
N THR A 138 12.03 41.01 -38.04
CA THR A 138 11.64 39.65 -38.46
C THR A 138 11.09 39.65 -39.89
N ILE A 139 10.17 40.58 -40.20
CA ILE A 139 9.62 40.77 -41.54
C ILE A 139 10.73 41.06 -42.56
N HIS A 140 11.63 42.01 -42.26
CA HIS A 140 12.72 42.33 -43.18
C HIS A 140 13.67 41.16 -43.39
N THR A 141 14.07 40.45 -42.33
CA THR A 141 14.98 39.29 -42.42
C THR A 141 14.38 38.19 -43.29
N PHE A 142 13.12 37.80 -43.03
CA PHE A 142 12.45 36.77 -43.82
C PHE A 142 12.34 37.15 -45.30
N LEU A 143 11.77 38.34 -45.58
CA LEU A 143 11.61 38.80 -46.97
C LEU A 143 12.95 38.96 -47.71
N SER A 144 14.06 39.21 -47.00
CA SER A 144 15.41 39.29 -47.59
C SER A 144 16.07 37.92 -47.83
N SER A 145 15.56 36.86 -47.21
CA SER A 145 16.02 35.47 -47.40
C SER A 145 15.25 34.70 -48.48
N THR A 146 14.40 35.41 -49.22
CA THR A 146 13.42 34.86 -50.17
C THR A 146 13.30 35.76 -51.39
N ASP A 147 12.95 35.22 -52.55
CA ASP A 147 12.79 35.97 -53.81
C ASP A 147 11.49 36.79 -53.85
N CYS A 148 11.37 37.76 -52.93
CA CYS A 148 10.30 38.74 -52.92
C CYS A 148 10.56 39.80 -54.02
N PRO A 149 9.61 40.03 -54.97
CA PRO A 149 9.85 40.87 -56.15
C PRO A 149 10.00 42.38 -55.85
N GLN A 150 9.76 42.79 -54.60
CA GLN A 150 9.86 44.19 -54.18
C GLN A 150 11.26 44.52 -53.66
N GLN A 151 11.88 45.60 -54.13
CA GLN A 151 13.16 46.07 -53.59
C GLN A 151 13.03 46.47 -52.11
N LEU A 152 13.66 45.69 -51.23
CA LEU A 152 13.62 45.89 -49.77
C LEU A 152 14.75 46.83 -49.34
N HIS A 153 14.41 47.91 -48.63
CA HIS A 153 15.40 48.81 -48.04
C HIS A 153 15.46 48.65 -46.50
N PRO A 154 16.63 48.69 -45.83
CA PRO A 154 16.80 48.51 -44.37
C PRO A 154 16.06 49.47 -43.42
N LYS A 155 15.22 50.37 -43.93
CA LYS A 155 14.27 51.21 -43.16
C LYS A 155 12.80 50.83 -43.36
N MET A 156 12.48 50.00 -44.35
CA MET A 156 11.10 49.61 -44.65
C MET A 156 10.47 48.91 -43.44
N PHE A 157 9.18 49.16 -43.21
CA PHE A 157 8.41 48.72 -42.03
C PHE A 157 8.86 49.28 -40.66
N LYS A 158 10.00 49.98 -40.53
CA LYS A 158 10.30 50.77 -39.31
C LYS A 158 9.42 52.02 -39.25
N GLU A 159 9.25 52.64 -40.41
CA GLU A 159 8.18 53.61 -40.69
C GLU A 159 7.05 52.91 -41.48
N PRO A 160 5.80 53.39 -41.43
CA PRO A 160 4.70 52.75 -42.11
C PRO A 160 4.87 52.85 -43.65
N PRO A 161 4.81 51.73 -44.40
CA PRO A 161 4.95 51.74 -45.85
C PRO A 161 3.70 52.32 -46.54
N THR A 162 3.87 52.76 -47.79
CA THR A 162 2.75 53.03 -48.70
C THR A 162 1.84 51.80 -48.80
N SER A 163 0.52 51.98 -48.78
CA SER A 163 -0.46 50.89 -48.85
C SER A 163 -0.20 49.91 -50.01
N VAL A 164 0.29 50.42 -51.15
CA VAL A 164 0.72 49.61 -52.30
C VAL A 164 1.76 48.55 -51.92
N ILE A 165 2.85 48.97 -51.27
CA ILE A 165 3.96 48.08 -50.86
C ILE A 165 3.47 47.06 -49.83
N TYR A 166 2.59 47.48 -48.91
CA TYR A 166 1.99 46.55 -47.94
C TYR A 166 1.19 45.45 -48.65
N TRP A 167 0.30 45.82 -49.57
CA TRP A 167 -0.54 44.84 -50.27
C TRP A 167 0.26 43.93 -51.19
N THR A 168 1.27 44.43 -51.92
CA THR A 168 2.18 43.57 -52.71
C THR A 168 2.91 42.53 -51.84
N VAL A 169 3.30 42.88 -50.62
CA VAL A 169 3.96 41.95 -49.68
C VAL A 169 2.97 40.98 -49.05
N ILE A 170 1.73 41.40 -48.75
CA ILE A 170 0.66 40.48 -48.34
C ILE A 170 0.35 39.48 -49.47
N GLU A 171 0.19 39.95 -50.71
CA GLU A 171 -0.05 39.13 -51.89
C GLU A 171 1.03 38.06 -52.07
N TRP A 172 2.30 38.45 -52.00
CA TRP A 172 3.41 37.51 -52.07
C TRP A 172 3.41 36.50 -50.91
N LEU A 173 3.17 36.93 -49.66
CA LEU A 173 3.09 36.03 -48.50
C LEU A 173 1.93 35.02 -48.61
N VAL A 174 0.79 35.42 -49.17
CA VAL A 174 -0.35 34.51 -49.37
C VAL A 174 0.01 33.39 -50.36
N HIS A 175 0.68 33.70 -51.47
CA HIS A 175 1.15 32.68 -52.43
C HIS A 175 2.27 31.78 -51.86
N GLN A 176 3.05 32.22 -50.86
CA GLN A 176 4.01 31.36 -50.14
C GLN A 176 3.33 30.37 -49.17
N LEU A 177 2.08 30.65 -48.75
CA LEU A 177 1.27 29.76 -47.92
C LEU A 177 0.41 28.80 -48.75
N ASP A 178 -0.21 29.34 -49.81
CA ASP A 178 -1.08 28.62 -50.74
C ASP A 178 -0.69 28.97 -52.19
N PRO A 179 0.12 28.13 -52.85
CA PRO A 179 0.51 28.33 -54.25
C PRO A 179 -0.66 28.24 -55.24
N ASN A 180 -1.78 27.64 -54.83
CA ASN A 180 -3.00 27.51 -55.63
C ASN A 180 -4.02 28.62 -55.34
N TYR A 181 -3.68 29.57 -54.45
CA TYR A 181 -4.53 30.73 -54.17
C TYR A 181 -4.81 31.47 -55.49
N PRO A 182 -6.07 31.74 -55.86
CA PRO A 182 -6.36 32.37 -57.14
C PRO A 182 -5.67 33.73 -57.26
N ALA A 183 -4.84 33.90 -58.30
CA ALA A 183 -4.26 35.18 -58.70
C ALA A 183 -5.38 36.11 -59.22
N ALA A 184 -6.17 36.66 -58.29
CA ALA A 184 -7.53 37.15 -58.48
C ALA A 184 -7.61 38.55 -59.13
N LYS A 185 -7.03 38.67 -60.33
CA LYS A 185 -6.86 39.87 -61.16
C LYS A 185 -5.82 40.85 -60.59
N PRO A 186 -4.94 41.41 -61.44
CA PRO A 186 -3.76 42.14 -60.98
C PRO A 186 -4.11 43.57 -60.55
N THR A 187 -4.66 43.74 -59.35
CA THR A 187 -4.77 45.06 -58.73
C THR A 187 -4.69 45.02 -57.21
N VAL A 188 -3.60 45.60 -56.70
CA VAL A 188 -3.40 46.09 -55.31
C VAL A 188 -4.64 46.75 -54.68
N SER A 189 -5.55 47.30 -55.49
CA SER A 189 -6.81 47.92 -55.08
C SER A 189 -7.90 46.94 -54.60
N ALA A 190 -7.77 45.62 -54.82
CA ALA A 190 -8.75 44.63 -54.38
C ALA A 190 -8.54 44.23 -52.90
N TRP A 191 -7.27 44.07 -52.50
CA TRP A 191 -6.85 43.60 -51.17
C TRP A 191 -7.54 44.25 -49.95
N PRO A 192 -7.83 45.57 -49.92
CA PRO A 192 -8.58 46.17 -48.81
C PRO A 192 -9.98 45.57 -48.55
N ASN A 193 -10.58 44.87 -49.51
CA ASN A 193 -11.85 44.17 -49.31
C ASN A 193 -11.62 42.73 -48.81
N ASP A 194 -10.67 42.03 -49.42
CA ASP A 194 -10.49 40.58 -49.24
C ASP A 194 -9.61 40.23 -48.02
N PHE A 195 -8.75 41.14 -47.57
CA PHE A 195 -7.76 40.88 -46.51
C PHE A 195 -8.34 40.29 -45.22
N ILE A 196 -9.50 40.75 -44.75
CA ILE A 196 -10.14 40.18 -43.54
C ILE A 196 -10.65 38.76 -43.81
N ALA A 197 -11.14 38.46 -45.02
CA ALA A 197 -11.55 37.11 -45.39
C ALA A 197 -10.33 36.17 -45.49
N VAL A 198 -9.24 36.62 -46.10
CA VAL A 198 -7.97 35.88 -46.20
C VAL A 198 -7.36 35.62 -44.83
N LEU A 199 -7.33 36.61 -43.93
CA LEU A 199 -6.91 36.41 -42.54
C LEU A 199 -7.78 35.39 -41.80
N LYS A 200 -9.10 35.36 -42.05
CA LYS A 200 -10.00 34.35 -41.47
C LYS A 200 -9.79 32.96 -42.07
N LEU A 201 -9.48 32.85 -43.36
CA LEU A 201 -9.14 31.60 -44.03
C LEU A 201 -7.90 30.95 -43.38
N PHE A 202 -6.82 31.72 -43.21
CA PHE A 202 -5.62 31.29 -42.47
C PHE A 202 -5.81 31.20 -40.95
N ARG A 203 -7.02 31.41 -40.42
CA ARG A 203 -7.36 31.32 -38.97
C ARG A 203 -6.63 32.32 -38.07
N TYR A 204 -6.27 33.51 -38.57
CA TYR A 204 -5.68 34.57 -37.76
C TYR A 204 -6.60 34.98 -36.59
N PRO A 205 -6.18 34.81 -35.32
CA PRO A 205 -7.08 34.96 -34.16
C PRO A 205 -7.67 36.36 -33.96
N PHE A 206 -7.08 37.40 -34.58
CA PHE A 206 -7.44 38.80 -34.36
C PHE A 206 -8.00 39.48 -35.62
N ALA A 207 -8.49 38.71 -36.61
CA ALA A 207 -9.05 39.24 -37.85
C ALA A 207 -10.23 40.21 -37.62
N ASP A 208 -11.12 39.89 -36.68
CA ASP A 208 -12.27 40.73 -36.30
C ASP A 208 -11.90 41.97 -35.47
N ALA A 209 -10.64 42.09 -35.01
CA ALA A 209 -10.15 43.29 -34.32
C ALA A 209 -9.65 44.38 -35.28
N ILE A 210 -9.61 44.11 -36.59
CA ILE A 210 -9.17 45.04 -37.63
C ILE A 210 -10.41 45.76 -38.22
N ASP A 211 -10.56 47.06 -37.95
CA ASP A 211 -11.61 47.88 -38.56
C ASP A 211 -11.40 47.98 -40.08
N LYS A 212 -12.46 47.78 -40.87
CA LYS A 212 -12.44 47.97 -42.33
C LYS A 212 -11.91 49.35 -42.73
N LYS A 213 -12.13 50.39 -41.91
CA LYS A 213 -11.60 51.74 -42.13
C LYS A 213 -10.07 51.84 -42.00
N SER A 214 -9.42 50.88 -41.36
CA SER A 214 -7.95 50.84 -41.28
C SER A 214 -7.29 50.34 -42.57
N LEU A 215 -8.04 49.65 -43.44
CA LEU A 215 -7.52 49.00 -44.65
C LEU A 215 -7.25 49.98 -45.79
N THR A 216 -8.00 51.09 -45.88
CA THR A 216 -7.68 52.18 -46.82
C THR A 216 -6.42 52.95 -46.40
N THR A 217 -6.14 53.01 -45.10
CA THR A 217 -5.07 53.83 -44.50
C THR A 217 -4.19 52.97 -43.59
N VAL A 218 -3.57 51.95 -44.21
CA VAL A 218 -2.73 50.94 -43.55
C VAL A 218 -1.65 51.57 -42.67
N GLY A 219 -1.00 52.63 -43.16
CA GLY A 219 0.08 53.33 -42.48
C GLY A 219 -0.34 54.39 -41.44
N GLY A 220 -1.63 54.50 -41.12
CA GLY A 220 -2.12 55.48 -40.13
C GLY A 220 -1.62 55.21 -38.71
N LEU A 221 -1.43 56.27 -37.92
CA LEU A 221 -0.82 56.20 -36.57
C LEU A 221 -1.48 55.19 -35.61
N HIS A 222 -2.80 54.97 -35.76
CA HIS A 222 -3.57 54.06 -34.92
C HIS A 222 -3.86 52.70 -35.58
N SER A 223 -3.79 52.60 -36.91
CA SER A 223 -3.99 51.38 -37.69
C SER A 223 -2.69 50.56 -37.84
N TRP A 224 -1.56 51.24 -38.08
CA TRP A 224 -0.27 50.60 -38.33
C TRP A 224 0.16 49.55 -37.28
N PRO A 225 -0.05 49.75 -35.96
CA PRO A 225 0.25 48.72 -34.95
C PRO A 225 -0.44 47.37 -35.22
N ALA A 226 -1.70 47.37 -35.66
CA ALA A 226 -2.45 46.15 -35.96
C ALA A 226 -2.06 45.56 -37.32
N MET A 227 -1.88 46.41 -38.34
CA MET A 227 -1.50 45.98 -39.70
C MET A 227 -0.09 45.37 -39.72
N LEU A 228 0.86 45.95 -38.98
CA LEU A 228 2.20 45.39 -38.79
C LEU A 228 2.15 44.05 -38.03
N ALA A 229 1.27 43.92 -37.04
CA ALA A 229 1.14 42.68 -36.26
C ALA A 229 0.45 41.55 -37.04
N ALA A 230 -0.45 41.86 -37.98
CA ALA A 230 -1.01 40.89 -38.93
C ALA A 230 0.05 40.44 -39.96
N LEU A 231 0.80 41.39 -40.55
CA LEU A 231 1.89 41.12 -41.48
C LEU A 231 3.00 40.26 -40.84
N HIS A 232 3.41 40.59 -39.61
CA HIS A 232 4.38 39.80 -38.83
C HIS A 232 3.90 38.37 -38.58
N TRP A 233 2.61 38.19 -38.30
CA TRP A 233 2.05 36.86 -38.06
C TRP A 233 1.98 36.03 -39.35
N LEU A 234 1.66 36.62 -40.51
CA LEU A 234 1.75 35.94 -41.80
C LEU A 234 3.19 35.52 -42.14
N VAL A 235 4.19 36.37 -41.85
CA VAL A 235 5.62 36.02 -41.97
C VAL A 235 5.98 34.83 -41.07
N LEU A 236 5.56 34.84 -39.79
CA LEU A 236 5.80 33.70 -38.90
C LEU A 236 5.12 32.42 -39.37
N LEU A 237 3.93 32.52 -39.97
CA LEU A 237 3.23 31.37 -40.55
C LEU A 237 3.97 30.81 -41.77
N CYS A 238 4.56 31.66 -42.61
CA CYS A 238 5.40 31.23 -43.74
C CYS A 238 6.69 30.53 -43.26
N ILE A 239 7.32 31.06 -42.21
CA ILE A 239 8.49 30.43 -41.55
C ILE A 239 8.12 29.05 -41.01
N ALA A 240 7.07 28.98 -40.18
CA ALA A 240 6.62 27.71 -39.58
C ALA A 240 6.24 26.65 -40.62
N ARG A 241 5.56 27.05 -41.71
CA ARG A 241 5.28 26.17 -42.86
C ARG A 241 6.57 25.66 -43.51
N THR A 242 7.56 26.53 -43.70
CA THR A 242 8.85 26.20 -44.34
C THR A 242 9.75 25.33 -43.46
N GLU A 243 9.66 25.46 -42.14
CA GLU A 243 10.37 24.62 -41.17
C GLU A 243 9.72 23.23 -41.05
N TYR A 244 8.38 23.17 -40.96
CA TYR A 244 7.61 21.91 -40.93
C TYR A 244 7.80 21.08 -42.21
N LEU A 245 7.80 21.69 -43.40
CA LEU A 245 8.09 21.02 -44.67
C LEU A 245 9.57 20.58 -44.83
N LYS A 246 10.39 20.70 -43.78
CA LYS A 246 11.81 20.30 -43.72
C LYS A 246 12.17 19.58 -42.42
N SER A 247 11.19 19.18 -41.61
CA SER A 247 11.44 18.58 -40.29
C SER A 247 11.27 17.06 -40.28
N ASP A 248 11.13 16.43 -41.45
CA ASP A 248 10.94 15.00 -41.67
C ASP A 248 9.85 14.39 -40.75
N ASP A 249 8.81 15.18 -40.47
CA ASP A 249 7.74 14.81 -39.54
C ASP A 249 6.89 13.68 -40.15
N PRO A 250 6.58 12.60 -39.41
CA PRO A 250 5.77 11.49 -39.92
C PRO A 250 4.39 11.89 -40.49
N THR A 251 3.85 13.06 -40.10
CA THR A 251 2.61 13.61 -40.66
C THR A 251 2.77 14.26 -42.04
N LEU A 252 3.98 14.39 -42.57
CA LEU A 252 4.26 14.68 -43.98
C LEU A 252 4.04 13.46 -44.90
N GLN A 253 4.05 12.25 -44.34
CA GLN A 253 3.85 10.98 -45.05
C GLN A 253 4.86 10.70 -46.19
N ASP A 254 6.09 11.23 -46.10
CA ASP A 254 7.16 10.97 -47.07
C ASP A 254 7.55 9.48 -47.10
N VAL A 255 7.43 8.88 -48.29
CA VAL A 255 7.66 7.46 -48.57
C VAL A 255 9.15 7.10 -48.64
N GLU A 256 10.01 8.06 -48.99
CA GLU A 256 11.47 7.87 -49.02
C GLU A 256 12.05 7.72 -47.60
N GLN A 257 11.42 8.33 -46.60
CA GLN A 257 11.81 8.19 -45.19
C GLN A 257 11.31 6.90 -44.53
N ILE A 258 10.42 6.14 -45.17
CA ILE A 258 9.90 4.88 -44.59
C ILE A 258 10.99 3.81 -44.64
N PRO A 259 11.46 3.25 -43.50
CA PRO A 259 12.48 2.21 -43.50
C PRO A 259 12.05 0.93 -44.23
N GLU A 260 13.00 0.05 -44.55
CA GLU A 260 12.65 -1.30 -45.05
C GLU A 260 11.92 -2.16 -44.01
N VAL A 261 12.12 -1.86 -42.72
CA VAL A 261 11.51 -2.55 -41.58
C VAL A 261 10.87 -1.51 -40.67
N PHE A 262 9.54 -1.48 -40.65
CA PHE A 262 8.73 -0.56 -39.86
C PHE A 262 7.70 -1.35 -39.03
N SER A 263 7.46 -0.91 -37.80
CA SER A 263 6.37 -1.40 -36.93
C SER A 263 5.17 -0.47 -36.91
N ASP A 264 5.41 0.83 -37.15
CA ASP A 264 4.54 1.88 -36.68
C ASP A 264 3.41 2.17 -37.68
N GLU A 265 2.20 2.38 -37.14
CA GLU A 265 1.00 2.58 -37.96
C GLU A 265 1.17 3.75 -38.94
N ILE A 266 1.85 4.84 -38.58
CA ILE A 266 2.02 6.02 -39.44
C ILE A 266 2.75 5.66 -40.74
N HIS A 267 3.74 4.77 -40.69
CA HIS A 267 4.44 4.28 -41.89
C HIS A 267 3.55 3.34 -42.73
N GLN A 268 2.67 2.56 -42.10
CA GLN A 268 1.65 1.76 -42.81
C GLN A 268 0.63 2.68 -43.52
N TRP A 269 0.16 3.73 -42.84
CA TRP A 269 -0.76 4.73 -43.41
C TRP A 269 -0.12 5.50 -44.58
N ALA A 270 1.14 5.93 -44.45
CA ALA A 270 1.86 6.63 -45.52
C ALA A 270 2.04 5.74 -46.76
N LEU A 271 2.54 4.51 -46.60
CA LEU A 271 2.72 3.57 -47.72
C LEU A 271 1.39 3.14 -48.35
N ALA A 272 0.32 3.02 -47.56
CA ALA A 272 -1.02 2.74 -48.10
C ALA A 272 -1.60 3.96 -48.84
N PHE A 273 -1.36 5.18 -48.36
CA PHE A 273 -1.81 6.41 -49.01
C PHE A 273 -1.11 6.64 -50.35
N ASP A 274 0.21 6.43 -50.43
CA ASP A 274 1.00 6.42 -51.65
C ASP A 274 0.45 5.44 -52.70
N TYR A 275 0.20 4.19 -52.31
CA TYR A 275 -0.47 3.21 -53.16
C TYR A 275 -1.86 3.67 -53.61
N TYR A 276 -2.67 4.27 -52.73
CA TYR A 276 -4.00 4.76 -53.10
C TYR A 276 -3.95 5.97 -54.05
N ASP A 277 -3.00 6.90 -53.89
CA ASP A 277 -2.86 8.06 -54.78
C ASP A 277 -2.38 7.63 -56.17
N ALA A 278 -1.36 6.74 -56.24
CA ALA A 278 -0.89 6.16 -57.49
C ALA A 278 -1.98 5.36 -58.22
N ALA A 279 -2.67 4.45 -57.51
CA ALA A 279 -3.77 3.67 -58.08
C ALA A 279 -4.96 4.56 -58.49
N TYR A 280 -5.27 5.62 -57.73
CA TYR A 280 -6.32 6.57 -58.08
C TYR A 280 -5.96 7.42 -59.31
N GLY A 281 -4.68 7.76 -59.49
CA GLY A 281 -4.17 8.38 -60.72
C GLY A 281 -4.39 7.49 -61.96
N VAL A 282 -4.13 6.18 -61.83
CA VAL A 282 -4.39 5.18 -62.88
C VAL A 282 -5.91 5.01 -63.13
N PHE A 283 -6.72 4.96 -62.07
CA PHE A 283 -8.18 4.93 -62.17
C PHE A 283 -8.76 6.16 -62.89
N LEU A 284 -8.24 7.37 -62.60
CA LEU A 284 -8.63 8.59 -63.30
C LEU A 284 -8.19 8.63 -64.78
N ALA A 285 -7.23 7.79 -65.19
CA ALA A 285 -6.91 7.57 -66.60
C ALA A 285 -7.88 6.60 -67.31
N GLY A 286 -8.72 5.88 -66.55
CA GLY A 286 -9.76 4.99 -67.06
C GLY A 286 -9.45 3.48 -66.97
N GLU A 287 -8.41 3.09 -66.22
CA GLU A 287 -8.03 1.68 -66.00
C GLU A 287 -8.55 1.18 -64.64
N ASP A 288 -9.19 0.01 -64.59
CA ASP A 288 -9.74 -0.59 -63.36
C ASP A 288 -8.78 -1.56 -62.64
N GLU A 289 -7.59 -1.82 -63.20
CA GLU A 289 -6.57 -2.72 -62.62
C GLU A 289 -5.23 -2.01 -62.37
N PHE A 290 -4.62 -2.27 -61.19
CA PHE A 290 -3.43 -1.57 -60.69
C PHE A 290 -2.25 -2.53 -60.43
N PRO A 291 -1.72 -3.24 -61.46
CA PRO A 291 -0.76 -4.32 -61.26
C PRO A 291 0.64 -3.83 -60.83
N ASN A 292 1.08 -2.65 -61.25
CA ASN A 292 2.43 -2.16 -60.95
C ASN A 292 2.49 -1.61 -59.52
N GLU A 293 1.46 -0.85 -59.16
CA GLU A 293 1.22 -0.21 -57.88
C GLU A 293 1.07 -1.28 -56.81
N ARG A 294 0.32 -2.35 -57.13
CA ARG A 294 0.22 -3.58 -56.33
C ARG A 294 1.58 -4.24 -56.14
N ALA A 295 2.35 -4.45 -57.21
CA ALA A 295 3.64 -5.13 -57.12
C ALA A 295 4.63 -4.37 -56.23
N TYR A 296 4.64 -3.03 -56.29
CA TYR A 296 5.45 -2.19 -55.41
C TYR A 296 5.12 -2.40 -53.92
N ILE A 297 3.85 -2.28 -53.53
CA ILE A 297 3.45 -2.44 -52.13
C ILE A 297 3.61 -3.89 -51.64
N GLU A 298 3.34 -4.88 -52.50
CA GLU A 298 3.59 -6.30 -52.20
C GLU A 298 5.09 -6.60 -52.03
N GLU A 299 6.01 -5.96 -52.76
CA GLU A 299 7.46 -6.09 -52.52
C GLU A 299 7.85 -5.52 -51.14
N ARG A 300 7.37 -4.31 -50.78
CA ARG A 300 7.65 -3.68 -49.48
C ARG A 300 7.19 -4.58 -48.32
N TYR A 301 5.95 -5.06 -48.35
CA TYR A 301 5.42 -5.96 -47.32
C TYR A 301 6.09 -7.35 -47.33
N THR A 302 6.56 -7.84 -48.48
CA THR A 302 7.31 -9.12 -48.57
C THR A 302 8.66 -9.03 -47.88
N LYS A 303 9.41 -7.92 -48.05
CA LYS A 303 10.69 -7.70 -47.35
C LYS A 303 10.52 -7.65 -45.84
N GLN A 304 9.57 -6.85 -45.35
CA GLN A 304 9.20 -6.77 -43.93
C GLN A 304 8.81 -8.15 -43.37
N SER A 305 7.93 -8.88 -44.08
CA SER A 305 7.45 -10.20 -43.67
C SER A 305 8.58 -11.24 -43.61
N ALA A 306 9.52 -11.21 -44.56
CA ALA A 306 10.66 -12.13 -44.59
C ALA A 306 11.57 -11.97 -43.36
N GLN A 307 11.79 -10.74 -42.89
CA GLN A 307 12.53 -10.51 -41.64
C GLN A 307 11.74 -10.99 -40.42
N VAL A 308 10.46 -10.64 -40.30
CA VAL A 308 9.61 -11.08 -39.17
C VAL A 308 9.54 -12.62 -39.08
N LEU A 309 9.43 -13.32 -40.21
CA LEU A 309 9.46 -14.79 -40.28
C LEU A 309 10.79 -15.36 -39.79
N LYS A 310 11.92 -14.73 -40.14
CA LYS A 310 13.26 -15.13 -39.65
C LYS A 310 13.38 -14.94 -38.14
N GLU A 311 13.00 -13.77 -37.62
CA GLU A 311 13.04 -13.48 -36.18
C GLU A 311 12.15 -14.45 -35.38
N VAL A 312 10.99 -14.80 -35.91
CA VAL A 312 10.09 -15.83 -35.36
C VAL A 312 10.75 -17.22 -35.32
N GLU A 313 11.51 -17.61 -36.34
CA GLU A 313 12.23 -18.90 -36.33
C GLU A 313 13.42 -18.89 -35.35
N ASP A 314 14.21 -17.81 -35.35
CA ASP A 314 15.30 -17.61 -34.38
C ASP A 314 14.77 -17.61 -32.93
N LEU A 315 13.54 -17.18 -32.69
CA LEU A 315 12.85 -17.28 -31.39
C LEU A 315 12.36 -18.70 -31.08
N LYS A 316 11.83 -19.46 -32.05
CA LYS A 316 11.44 -20.87 -31.86
C LYS A 316 12.64 -21.74 -31.47
N VAL A 317 13.79 -21.56 -32.14
CA VAL A 317 15.02 -22.29 -31.84
C VAL A 317 15.45 -22.03 -30.39
N ARG A 318 15.61 -20.76 -29.99
CA ARG A 318 15.95 -20.36 -28.62
C ARG A 318 14.94 -20.88 -27.58
N HIS A 319 13.65 -20.87 -27.90
CA HIS A 319 12.62 -21.44 -27.03
C HIS A 319 12.77 -22.96 -26.87
N ALA A 320 13.07 -23.70 -27.94
CA ALA A 320 13.31 -25.14 -27.89
C ALA A 320 14.57 -25.50 -27.08
N GLU A 321 15.64 -24.71 -27.21
CA GLU A 321 16.88 -24.83 -26.42
C GLU A 321 16.61 -24.61 -24.93
N LEU A 322 15.97 -23.49 -24.57
CA LEU A 322 15.62 -23.16 -23.18
C LEU A 322 14.64 -24.17 -22.57
N ALA A 323 13.67 -24.68 -23.34
CA ALA A 323 12.78 -25.74 -22.89
C ALA A 323 13.53 -27.06 -22.64
N GLN A 324 14.53 -27.38 -23.47
CA GLN A 324 15.40 -28.54 -23.25
C GLN A 324 16.31 -28.36 -22.03
N GLU A 325 16.85 -27.16 -21.81
CA GLU A 325 17.62 -26.83 -20.60
C GLU A 325 16.78 -26.92 -19.33
N LEU A 326 15.60 -26.30 -19.31
CA LEU A 326 14.65 -26.39 -18.19
C LEU A 326 14.29 -27.84 -17.89
N LYS A 327 14.06 -28.67 -18.93
CA LYS A 327 13.82 -30.11 -18.78
C LYS A 327 15.03 -30.85 -18.20
N LYS A 328 16.28 -30.50 -18.58
CA LYS A 328 17.50 -31.06 -17.97
C LYS A 328 17.58 -30.69 -16.49
N LEU A 329 17.44 -29.40 -16.13
CA LEU A 329 17.50 -28.90 -14.76
C LEU A 329 16.43 -29.50 -13.85
N THR A 330 15.21 -29.70 -14.35
CA THR A 330 14.08 -30.29 -13.59
C THR A 330 14.10 -31.82 -13.52
N SER A 331 14.86 -32.50 -14.39
CA SER A 331 14.93 -33.98 -14.41
C SER A 331 15.64 -34.61 -13.20
N SER A 332 16.46 -33.83 -12.47
CA SER A 332 17.01 -34.23 -11.17
C SER A 332 16.39 -33.36 -10.07
N PRO A 333 16.11 -33.91 -8.87
CA PRO A 333 15.92 -33.07 -7.69
C PRO A 333 17.17 -32.18 -7.50
N ALA A 334 16.95 -30.95 -7.05
CA ALA A 334 17.97 -29.92 -6.95
C ALA A 334 19.23 -30.43 -6.20
N PRO A 335 20.46 -30.24 -6.73
CA PRO A 335 21.69 -30.75 -6.09
C PRO A 335 21.85 -30.34 -4.62
N VAL A 336 21.31 -29.17 -4.26
CA VAL A 336 21.26 -28.64 -2.88
C VAL A 336 20.58 -29.61 -1.90
N LEU A 337 19.59 -30.40 -2.33
CA LEU A 337 18.94 -31.40 -1.46
C LEU A 337 19.88 -32.56 -1.14
N LYS A 338 20.56 -33.12 -2.15
CA LYS A 338 21.59 -34.16 -1.97
C LYS A 338 22.75 -33.66 -1.11
N LEU A 339 23.17 -32.41 -1.30
CA LEU A 339 24.18 -31.74 -0.48
C LEU A 339 23.72 -31.56 0.98
N ARG A 340 22.47 -31.16 1.23
CA ARG A 340 21.91 -31.03 2.59
C ARG A 340 21.82 -32.38 3.32
N GLU A 341 21.40 -33.46 2.63
CA GLU A 341 21.42 -34.80 3.21
C GLU A 341 22.84 -35.27 3.56
N ASN A 342 23.79 -35.07 2.65
CA ASN A 342 25.18 -35.45 2.88
C ASN A 342 25.81 -34.63 4.01
N HIS A 343 25.53 -33.33 4.08
CA HIS A 343 25.95 -32.49 5.20
C HIS A 343 25.34 -32.96 6.54
N LYS A 344 24.05 -33.34 6.57
CA LYS A 344 23.40 -33.90 7.77
C LYS A 344 24.04 -35.24 8.21
N LYS A 345 24.42 -36.10 7.26
CA LYS A 345 25.17 -37.35 7.53
C LYS A 345 26.54 -37.02 8.13
N ILE A 346 27.32 -36.16 7.47
CA ILE A 346 28.65 -35.72 7.92
C ILE A 346 28.59 -35.13 9.34
N LEU A 347 27.65 -34.24 9.65
CA LEU A 347 27.49 -33.70 11.02
C LEU A 347 27.19 -34.80 12.05
N SER A 348 26.30 -35.75 11.72
CA SER A 348 25.98 -36.87 12.60
C SER A 348 27.17 -37.80 12.82
N ASP A 349 28.02 -38.00 11.81
CA ASP A 349 29.21 -38.83 11.92
C ASP A 349 30.36 -38.10 12.64
N THR A 350 30.51 -36.79 12.45
CA THR A 350 31.43 -35.94 13.24
C THR A 350 31.09 -35.99 14.73
N ASP A 351 29.81 -35.89 15.09
CA ASP A 351 29.35 -35.99 16.48
C ASP A 351 29.65 -37.37 17.10
N LYS A 352 29.34 -38.47 16.40
CA LYS A 352 29.72 -39.84 16.82
C LYS A 352 31.22 -39.99 17.03
N ILE A 353 32.04 -39.45 16.13
CA ILE A 353 33.50 -39.49 16.22
C ILE A 353 33.99 -38.68 17.43
N ALA A 354 33.42 -37.50 17.70
CA ALA A 354 33.74 -36.68 18.87
C ALA A 354 33.38 -37.39 20.18
N GLN A 355 32.20 -38.00 20.26
CA GLN A 355 31.76 -38.79 21.43
C GLN A 355 32.65 -40.02 21.65
N TRP A 356 32.99 -40.75 20.58
CA TRP A 356 33.91 -41.90 20.63
C TRP A 356 35.33 -41.48 21.04
N TYR A 357 35.81 -40.32 20.57
CA TYR A 357 37.09 -39.76 20.96
C TYR A 357 37.10 -39.42 22.46
N GLN A 358 36.12 -38.66 22.96
CA GLN A 358 36.00 -38.35 24.39
C GLN A 358 35.90 -39.59 25.27
N HIS A 359 35.17 -40.63 24.82
CA HIS A 359 35.11 -41.90 25.55
C HIS A 359 36.47 -42.62 25.57
N SER A 360 37.19 -42.62 24.45
CA SER A 360 38.50 -43.26 24.34
C SER A 360 39.59 -42.51 25.11
N GLU A 361 39.54 -41.17 25.13
CA GLU A 361 40.38 -40.30 25.96
C GLU A 361 40.12 -40.53 27.45
N LYS A 362 38.85 -40.56 27.89
CA LYS A 362 38.49 -40.90 29.28
C LYS A 362 38.99 -42.28 29.70
N ARG A 363 38.89 -43.29 28.83
CA ARG A 363 39.48 -44.62 29.09
C ARG A 363 41.01 -44.55 29.17
N LYS A 364 41.68 -43.88 28.24
CA LYS A 364 43.14 -43.71 28.24
C LYS A 364 43.63 -43.06 29.54
N ASN A 365 43.00 -41.97 29.95
CA ASN A 365 43.39 -41.22 31.15
C ASN A 365 43.17 -42.08 32.40
N LYS A 366 41.99 -42.71 32.55
CA LYS A 366 41.76 -43.66 33.65
C LYS A 366 42.77 -44.81 33.66
N THR A 367 43.09 -45.42 32.52
CA THR A 367 44.10 -46.49 32.48
C THR A 367 45.49 -45.97 32.87
N GLY A 368 45.83 -44.72 32.55
CA GLY A 368 47.05 -44.07 33.04
C GLY A 368 47.04 -43.80 34.56
N GLU A 369 45.91 -43.37 35.11
CA GLU A 369 45.70 -43.20 36.56
C GLU A 369 45.78 -44.55 37.31
N ASP A 370 45.17 -45.59 36.75
CA ASP A 370 45.21 -46.95 37.29
C ASP A 370 46.65 -47.53 37.26
N ILE A 371 47.40 -47.34 36.17
CA ILE A 371 48.81 -47.74 36.08
C ILE A 371 49.69 -46.96 37.07
N ALA A 372 49.55 -45.63 37.13
CA ALA A 372 50.37 -44.80 38.02
C ALA A 372 50.12 -45.09 39.52
N ARG A 373 48.91 -45.54 39.88
CA ARG A 373 48.62 -46.08 41.22
C ARG A 373 49.34 -47.41 41.44
N GLU A 374 49.24 -48.35 40.51
CA GLU A 374 49.88 -49.67 40.62
C GLU A 374 51.41 -49.55 40.72
N GLU A 375 52.02 -48.68 39.93
CA GLU A 375 53.47 -48.37 39.99
C GLU A 375 53.88 -47.78 41.35
N ALA A 376 53.02 -46.95 41.96
CA ALA A 376 53.26 -46.39 43.29
C ALA A 376 53.07 -47.41 44.43
N GLU A 377 52.12 -48.34 44.29
CA GLU A 377 51.85 -49.43 45.23
C GLU A 377 53.01 -50.44 45.21
N ILE A 378 53.44 -50.89 44.03
CA ILE A 378 54.64 -51.72 43.83
C ILE A 378 55.88 -51.03 44.42
N ALA A 379 56.06 -49.72 44.21
CA ALA A 379 57.19 -48.97 44.76
C ALA A 379 57.15 -48.79 46.29
N ALA A 380 55.98 -48.94 46.93
CA ALA A 380 55.83 -48.95 48.38
C ALA A 380 56.13 -50.35 48.95
N ASP A 381 55.54 -51.40 48.37
CA ASP A 381 55.77 -52.80 48.74
C ASP A 381 57.24 -53.19 48.60
N GLN A 382 57.92 -52.73 47.54
CA GLN A 382 59.35 -52.95 47.33
C GLN A 382 60.19 -52.39 48.49
N ARG A 383 59.85 -51.20 49.01
CA ARG A 383 60.55 -50.59 50.15
C ARG A 383 60.26 -51.33 51.46
N MET A 384 59.00 -51.70 51.69
CA MET A 384 58.61 -52.46 52.87
C MET A 384 59.30 -53.84 52.91
N LEU A 385 59.47 -54.47 51.75
CA LEU A 385 60.25 -55.70 51.60
C LEU A 385 61.73 -55.48 51.91
N ASP A 386 62.36 -54.41 51.39
CA ASP A 386 63.75 -54.07 51.68
C ASP A 386 63.99 -53.75 53.17
N GLU A 387 63.05 -53.06 53.82
CA GLU A 387 63.06 -52.78 55.27
C GLU A 387 62.95 -54.07 56.09
N LEU A 388 61.99 -54.95 55.78
CA LEU A 388 61.83 -56.25 56.46
C LEU A 388 63.05 -57.17 56.27
N LEU A 389 63.67 -57.17 55.08
CA LEU A 389 64.90 -57.92 54.81
C LEU A 389 66.14 -57.33 55.52
N ALA A 390 66.10 -56.05 55.92
CA ALA A 390 67.11 -55.45 56.77
C ALA A 390 66.89 -55.82 58.24
N GLU A 391 65.64 -55.73 58.73
CA GLU A 391 65.27 -56.12 60.10
C GLU A 391 65.55 -57.61 60.36
N GLN A 392 65.18 -58.51 59.43
CA GLN A 392 65.48 -59.94 59.52
C GLN A 392 66.97 -60.20 59.78
N LYS A 393 67.88 -59.54 59.04
CA LYS A 393 69.34 -59.71 59.22
C LYS A 393 69.85 -59.22 60.56
N VAL A 394 69.26 -58.15 61.10
CA VAL A 394 69.58 -57.63 62.44
C VAL A 394 69.11 -58.61 63.52
N LEU A 395 67.90 -59.18 63.36
CA LEU A 395 67.36 -60.19 64.28
C LEU A 395 68.17 -61.50 64.22
N GLU A 396 68.50 -62.01 63.03
CA GLU A 396 69.36 -63.19 62.85
C GLU A 396 70.73 -63.01 63.50
N ALA A 397 71.39 -61.86 63.31
CA ALA A 397 72.65 -61.53 63.96
C ALA A 397 72.52 -61.44 65.50
N THR A 398 71.40 -60.90 65.99
CA THR A 398 71.12 -60.77 67.43
C THR A 398 70.87 -62.13 68.07
N VAL A 399 70.11 -63.01 67.42
CA VAL A 399 69.87 -64.39 67.87
C VAL A 399 71.17 -65.19 67.83
N ALA A 400 72.00 -65.06 66.79
CA ALA A 400 73.30 -65.72 66.70
C ALA A 400 74.30 -65.28 67.77
N ALA A 401 74.17 -64.07 68.33
CA ALA A 401 74.96 -63.60 69.46
C ALA A 401 74.46 -64.15 70.82
N GLN A 402 73.19 -64.56 70.91
CA GLN A 402 72.59 -65.12 72.11
C GLN A 402 72.82 -66.64 72.19
N ASN A 403 73.86 -67.05 72.91
CA ASN A 403 74.20 -68.45 73.18
C ASN A 403 73.21 -69.10 74.18
N LEU A 404 71.95 -69.24 73.76
CA LEU A 404 70.86 -69.82 74.55
C LEU A 404 70.84 -71.35 74.45
N SER A 405 70.77 -72.03 75.60
CA SER A 405 70.54 -73.48 75.65
C SER A 405 69.11 -73.83 75.22
N PRO A 406 68.88 -74.93 74.48
CA PRO A 406 67.53 -75.41 74.17
C PRO A 406 66.64 -75.60 75.41
N GLU A 407 67.20 -75.97 76.56
CA GLU A 407 66.45 -76.10 77.82
C GLU A 407 66.05 -74.74 78.40
N GLU A 408 66.90 -73.72 78.26
CA GLU A 408 66.60 -72.34 78.64
C GLU A 408 65.48 -71.78 77.78
N VAL A 409 65.54 -72.03 76.46
CA VAL A 409 64.49 -71.67 75.49
C VAL A 409 63.19 -72.42 75.76
N MET A 410 63.24 -73.70 76.17
CA MET A 410 62.04 -74.45 76.55
C MET A 410 61.41 -73.95 77.86
N ARG A 411 62.21 -73.54 78.87
CA ARG A 411 61.65 -72.90 80.08
C ARG A 411 61.06 -71.54 79.75
N MET A 412 61.77 -70.72 78.98
CA MET A 412 61.32 -69.40 78.53
C MET A 412 60.02 -69.49 77.73
N ASN A 413 59.92 -70.40 76.76
CA ASN A 413 58.69 -70.67 76.01
C ASN A 413 57.55 -71.23 76.87
N ALA A 414 57.84 -71.93 77.97
CA ALA A 414 56.82 -72.42 78.90
C ALA A 414 56.32 -71.31 79.84
N GLU A 415 57.21 -70.43 80.30
CA GLU A 415 56.88 -69.23 81.06
C GLU A 415 56.10 -68.25 80.17
N ASP A 416 56.55 -67.96 78.95
CA ASP A 416 55.79 -67.20 77.95
C ASP A 416 54.44 -67.85 77.61
N ALA A 417 54.36 -69.16 77.37
CA ALA A 417 53.07 -69.83 77.13
C ALA A 417 52.13 -69.81 78.35
N SER A 418 52.64 -69.51 79.55
CA SER A 418 51.83 -69.26 80.75
C SER A 418 51.41 -67.79 80.86
N LEU A 419 52.35 -66.87 80.61
CA LEU A 419 52.14 -65.43 80.62
C LEU A 419 51.17 -65.04 79.51
N ASP A 420 51.36 -65.51 78.29
CA ASP A 420 50.52 -65.23 77.14
C ASP A 420 49.11 -65.82 77.30
N ARG A 421 48.91 -66.88 78.11
CA ARG A 421 47.55 -67.31 78.53
C ARG A 421 46.91 -66.28 79.46
N VAL A 422 47.58 -65.90 80.55
CA VAL A 422 47.10 -64.87 81.50
C VAL A 422 46.90 -63.51 80.82
N LEU A 423 47.77 -63.16 79.89
CA LEU A 423 47.78 -61.92 79.12
C LEU A 423 46.72 -61.96 78.02
N ASN A 424 46.42 -63.12 77.42
CA ASN A 424 45.26 -63.26 76.53
C ASN A 424 43.93 -63.27 77.30
N ASP A 425 43.84 -63.84 78.51
CA ASP A 425 42.67 -63.71 79.38
C ASP A 425 42.46 -62.26 79.85
N LEU A 426 43.54 -61.54 80.17
CA LEU A 426 43.49 -60.10 80.44
C LEU A 426 43.17 -59.28 79.18
N LYS A 427 43.67 -59.64 78.00
CA LYS A 427 43.32 -59.00 76.72
C LYS A 427 41.86 -59.26 76.34
N THR A 428 41.31 -60.46 76.55
CA THR A 428 39.90 -60.76 76.23
C THR A 428 38.98 -60.05 77.21
N LYS A 429 39.26 -60.09 78.51
CA LYS A 429 38.49 -59.37 79.53
C LYS A 429 38.61 -57.85 79.39
N SER A 430 39.79 -57.34 79.03
CA SER A 430 39.99 -55.93 78.67
C SER A 430 39.20 -55.57 77.40
N LYS A 431 39.27 -56.36 76.32
CA LYS A 431 38.45 -56.15 75.11
C LYS A 431 36.95 -56.23 75.39
N GLU A 432 36.51 -57.09 76.32
CA GLU A 432 35.10 -57.17 76.72
C GLU A 432 34.66 -55.93 77.50
N VAL A 433 35.46 -55.47 78.47
CA VAL A 433 35.21 -54.21 79.19
C VAL A 433 35.26 -53.02 78.23
N THR A 434 36.28 -52.90 77.38
CA THR A 434 36.39 -51.83 76.38
C THR A 434 35.24 -51.89 75.37
N LYS A 435 34.81 -53.07 74.91
CA LYS A 435 33.64 -53.20 74.04
C LYS A 435 32.34 -52.83 74.75
N SER A 436 32.22 -53.13 76.04
CA SER A 436 31.09 -52.68 76.88
C SER A 436 31.08 -51.16 77.01
N THR A 437 32.22 -50.55 77.39
CA THR A 437 32.41 -49.10 77.44
C THR A 437 32.12 -48.45 76.08
N GLN A 438 32.68 -48.96 74.98
CA GLN A 438 32.40 -48.46 73.62
C GLN A 438 30.91 -48.60 73.25
N SER A 439 30.24 -49.68 73.64
CA SER A 439 28.79 -49.82 73.40
C SER A 439 27.96 -48.82 74.23
N LEU A 440 28.43 -48.46 75.42
CA LEU A 440 27.83 -47.42 76.26
C LEU A 440 28.15 -46.01 75.73
N GLU A 441 29.38 -45.75 75.27
CA GLU A 441 29.80 -44.51 74.60
C GLU A 441 29.01 -44.28 73.31
N ILE A 442 28.87 -45.32 72.46
CA ILE A 442 28.00 -45.28 71.27
C ILE A 442 26.54 -45.05 71.67
N THR A 443 26.06 -45.65 72.77
CA THR A 443 24.70 -45.42 73.27
C THR A 443 24.52 -43.98 73.79
N VAL A 444 25.53 -43.40 74.45
CA VAL A 444 25.51 -42.01 74.91
C VAL A 444 25.59 -41.06 73.72
N ALA A 445 26.52 -41.27 72.78
CA ALA A 445 26.66 -40.48 71.56
C ALA A 445 25.34 -40.47 70.76
N ASN A 446 24.79 -41.64 70.42
CA ASN A 446 23.49 -41.74 69.72
C ASN A 446 22.33 -41.05 70.48
N ARG A 447 22.43 -40.88 71.80
CA ARG A 447 21.43 -40.14 72.60
C ARG A 447 21.72 -38.64 72.64
N THR A 448 22.98 -38.23 72.69
CA THR A 448 23.43 -36.83 72.51
C THR A 448 23.03 -36.35 71.12
N ASP A 449 23.41 -37.04 70.06
CA ASP A 449 23.07 -36.74 68.66
C ASP A 449 21.55 -36.62 68.48
N SER A 450 20.77 -37.53 69.06
CA SER A 450 19.30 -37.49 69.03
C SER A 450 18.71 -36.30 69.79
N VAL A 451 19.42 -35.71 70.75
CA VAL A 451 19.01 -34.49 71.47
C VAL A 451 19.52 -33.24 70.77
N GLU A 452 20.73 -33.25 70.20
CA GLU A 452 21.25 -32.18 69.35
C GLU A 452 20.40 -32.00 68.10
N GLN A 453 19.98 -33.09 67.44
CA GLN A 453 19.04 -33.03 66.33
C GLN A 453 17.69 -32.43 66.77
N ALA A 454 17.13 -32.85 67.90
CA ALA A 454 15.86 -32.32 68.40
C ALA A 454 15.96 -30.82 68.78
N ILE A 455 17.09 -30.38 69.33
CA ILE A 455 17.38 -28.96 69.61
C ILE A 455 17.59 -28.20 68.30
N HIS A 456 18.30 -28.77 67.32
CA HIS A 456 18.52 -28.15 66.01
C HIS A 456 17.20 -27.97 65.26
N GLU A 457 16.35 -29.00 65.16
CA GLU A 457 15.01 -28.91 64.57
C GLU A 457 14.17 -27.82 65.24
N TYR A 458 14.21 -27.73 66.57
CA TYR A 458 13.53 -26.67 67.32
C TYR A 458 14.12 -25.27 67.06
N MET A 459 15.46 -25.11 67.02
CA MET A 459 16.12 -23.85 66.66
C MET A 459 15.79 -23.42 65.22
N THR A 460 15.84 -24.35 64.25
CA THR A 460 15.46 -24.10 62.86
C THR A 460 14.00 -23.65 62.76
N LEU A 461 13.10 -24.24 63.55
CA LEU A 461 11.70 -23.80 63.64
C LEU A 461 11.59 -22.39 64.23
N LEU A 462 12.34 -22.03 65.27
CA LEU A 462 12.36 -20.66 65.82
C LEU A 462 12.89 -19.63 64.81
N TYR A 463 14.00 -19.94 64.12
CA TYR A 463 14.54 -19.08 63.06
C TYR A 463 13.52 -18.90 61.93
N ARG A 464 12.88 -19.99 61.48
CA ARG A 464 11.84 -19.94 60.42
C ARG A 464 10.59 -19.17 60.85
N LEU A 465 10.28 -19.15 62.14
CA LEU A 465 9.19 -18.35 62.73
C LEU A 465 9.60 -16.91 63.08
N GLY A 466 10.87 -16.54 62.88
CA GLY A 466 11.40 -15.21 63.18
C GLY A 466 11.43 -14.86 64.66
N LEU A 467 11.56 -15.86 65.55
CA LEU A 467 11.56 -15.70 67.01
C LEU A 467 12.96 -15.67 67.64
N HIS A 468 14.01 -15.77 66.82
CA HIS A 468 15.41 -15.69 67.20
C HIS A 468 16.23 -15.18 65.99
N PRO A 469 17.20 -14.26 66.16
CA PRO A 469 17.65 -13.63 67.40
C PRO A 469 16.69 -12.58 67.97
N HIS A 470 15.81 -12.01 67.15
CA HIS A 470 14.88 -10.96 67.57
C HIS A 470 13.55 -11.57 68.04
N THR A 471 13.20 -11.36 69.32
CA THR A 471 11.87 -11.68 69.83
C THR A 471 10.91 -10.50 69.61
N PRO A 472 9.59 -10.73 69.39
CA PRO A 472 8.62 -9.64 69.31
C PRO A 472 8.56 -8.84 70.61
N ASP A 473 8.43 -7.51 70.54
CA ASP A 473 8.59 -6.55 71.67
C ASP A 473 7.92 -6.93 72.99
N LYS A 474 6.78 -7.65 72.96
CA LYS A 474 6.06 -8.11 74.17
C LYS A 474 6.75 -9.27 74.91
N PHE A 475 7.80 -9.84 74.34
CA PHE A 475 8.58 -10.98 74.84
C PHE A 475 10.10 -10.72 74.82
N SER A 476 10.51 -9.44 74.83
CA SER A 476 11.92 -8.99 74.83
C SER A 476 12.78 -9.55 75.97
N ASN A 477 12.17 -10.04 77.04
CA ASN A 477 12.83 -10.35 78.31
C ASN A 477 13.11 -11.86 78.48
N MET A 478 12.95 -12.68 77.43
CA MET A 478 12.89 -14.14 77.53
C MET A 478 13.54 -14.78 76.30
N SER A 479 14.32 -15.85 76.50
CA SER A 479 15.01 -16.52 75.41
C SER A 479 14.30 -17.81 75.04
N PHE A 480 13.82 -17.90 73.81
CA PHE A 480 13.27 -19.14 73.26
C PHE A 480 14.38 -20.16 72.90
N GLY A 481 15.64 -19.71 72.86
CA GLY A 481 16.81 -20.51 72.49
C GLY A 481 17.14 -21.61 73.51
N LEU A 482 17.71 -22.72 73.03
CA LEU A 482 18.21 -23.83 73.85
C LEU A 482 19.60 -24.25 73.34
N GLU A 483 20.54 -24.45 74.26
CA GLU A 483 21.88 -24.95 73.97
C GLU A 483 22.13 -26.27 74.71
N LEU A 484 22.77 -27.24 74.06
CA LEU A 484 23.23 -28.46 74.71
C LEU A 484 24.65 -28.29 75.27
N ASN A 485 24.87 -28.81 76.47
CA ASN A 485 26.15 -28.87 77.15
C ASN A 485 26.47 -30.33 77.50
N GLY A 486 26.90 -31.11 76.51
CA GLY A 486 27.21 -32.54 76.67
C GLY A 486 28.33 -32.85 77.67
N ALA A 487 29.08 -31.85 78.13
CA ALA A 487 30.11 -31.99 79.17
C ALA A 487 29.59 -31.77 80.61
N ALA A 488 28.29 -31.58 80.83
CA ALA A 488 27.71 -31.36 82.15
C ALA A 488 27.55 -32.66 82.97
N SER A 489 28.28 -32.79 84.09
CA SER A 489 28.20 -33.95 85.00
C SER A 489 26.85 -34.10 85.73
N ASN A 490 26.02 -33.06 85.73
CA ASN A 490 24.72 -33.02 86.41
C ASN A 490 23.58 -33.13 85.37
N PRO A 491 22.64 -34.09 85.51
CA PRO A 491 21.51 -34.26 84.57
C PRO A 491 20.60 -33.04 84.36
N LYS A 492 20.66 -32.03 85.25
CA LYS A 492 19.89 -30.78 85.14
C LYS A 492 20.61 -29.68 84.33
N ASP A 493 21.93 -29.79 84.19
CA ASP A 493 22.78 -28.74 83.61
C ASP A 493 23.19 -29.05 82.15
N LEU A 494 22.65 -30.14 81.57
CA LEU A 494 22.87 -30.53 80.17
C LEU A 494 22.20 -29.59 79.16
N VAL A 495 21.05 -28.99 79.48
CA VAL A 495 20.35 -28.07 78.56
C VAL A 495 20.29 -26.69 79.20
N LYS A 496 20.84 -25.69 78.51
CA LYS A 496 20.79 -24.28 78.93
C LYS A 496 19.65 -23.56 78.21
N GLY A 497 18.82 -22.86 78.98
CA GLY A 497 17.70 -22.05 78.50
C GLY A 497 16.56 -21.98 79.53
N ASP A 498 15.50 -21.24 79.19
CA ASP A 498 14.29 -21.17 80.02
C ASP A 498 13.50 -22.50 79.96
N ASP A 499 12.70 -22.82 80.99
CA ASP A 499 11.97 -24.10 81.03
C ASP A 499 10.94 -24.20 79.88
N LEU A 500 11.19 -25.18 79.00
CA LEU A 500 10.35 -25.55 77.86
C LEU A 500 8.87 -25.71 78.25
N ARG A 501 8.59 -26.26 79.44
CA ARG A 501 7.24 -26.67 79.85
C ARG A 501 6.45 -25.53 80.49
N THR A 502 7.05 -24.77 81.40
CA THR A 502 6.35 -23.73 82.16
C THR A 502 6.47 -22.32 81.59
N VAL A 503 7.55 -22.02 80.85
CA VAL A 503 7.85 -20.66 80.37
C VAL A 503 7.68 -20.54 78.85
N ILE A 504 8.44 -21.32 78.08
CA ILE A 504 8.51 -21.22 76.62
C ILE A 504 7.17 -21.60 75.96
N ARG A 505 6.59 -22.75 76.34
CA ARG A 505 5.38 -23.28 75.68
C ARG A 505 4.13 -22.37 75.81
N PRO A 506 3.79 -21.78 76.98
CA PRO A 506 2.69 -20.83 77.07
C PRO A 506 2.88 -19.55 76.23
N ALA A 507 4.12 -19.07 76.12
CA ALA A 507 4.43 -17.91 75.29
C ALA A 507 4.26 -18.21 73.79
N LEU A 508 4.75 -19.36 73.31
CA LEU A 508 4.55 -19.80 71.93
C LEU A 508 3.07 -19.97 71.56
N ILE A 509 2.24 -20.46 72.49
CA ILE A 509 0.77 -20.52 72.32
C ILE A 509 0.19 -19.10 72.16
N THR A 510 0.62 -18.17 73.01
CA THR A 510 0.17 -16.75 72.96
C THR A 510 0.55 -16.07 71.64
N ILE A 511 1.77 -16.32 71.14
CA ILE A 511 2.23 -15.81 69.83
C ILE A 511 1.41 -16.43 68.68
N ALA A 512 1.12 -17.74 68.75
CA ALA A 512 0.28 -18.42 67.76
C ALA A 512 -1.14 -17.83 67.73
N ASP A 513 -1.73 -17.51 68.88
CA ASP A 513 -3.06 -16.88 68.94
C ASP A 513 -3.08 -15.41 68.48
N MET A 514 -1.98 -14.67 68.68
CA MET A 514 -1.81 -13.36 68.05
C MET A 514 -1.77 -13.49 66.51
N LYS A 515 -0.95 -14.39 65.96
CA LYS A 515 -0.87 -14.58 64.49
C LYS A 515 -2.13 -15.21 63.88
N ARG A 516 -2.91 -16.00 64.63
CA ARG A 516 -4.26 -16.45 64.22
C ARG A 516 -5.22 -15.27 64.05
N LYS A 517 -5.21 -14.29 64.97
CA LYS A 517 -6.04 -13.08 64.90
C LYS A 517 -5.63 -12.16 63.76
N GLU A 518 -4.32 -11.94 63.60
CA GLU A 518 -3.75 -11.16 62.49
C GLU A 518 -4.14 -11.75 61.12
N ARG A 519 -4.02 -13.08 60.96
CA ARG A 519 -4.49 -13.79 59.76
C ARG A 519 -6.01 -13.68 59.57
N GLY A 520 -6.80 -13.67 60.64
CA GLY A 520 -8.25 -13.46 60.55
C GLY A 520 -8.61 -12.12 59.91
N ILE A 521 -7.99 -11.03 60.39
CA ILE A 521 -8.20 -9.68 59.83
C ILE A 521 -7.82 -9.62 58.34
N LEU A 522 -6.67 -10.21 57.97
CA LEU A 522 -6.23 -10.26 56.56
C LEU A 522 -7.13 -11.16 55.68
N GLU A 523 -7.74 -12.20 56.24
CA GLU A 523 -8.70 -13.06 55.55
C GLU A 523 -10.03 -12.32 55.32
N ASP A 524 -10.50 -11.56 56.32
CA ASP A 524 -11.68 -10.70 56.22
C ASP A 524 -11.46 -9.56 55.20
N GLU A 525 -10.28 -8.93 55.19
CA GLU A 525 -9.88 -7.95 54.17
C GLU A 525 -9.82 -8.57 52.77
N ARG A 526 -9.29 -9.80 52.63
CA ARG A 526 -9.31 -10.51 51.34
C ARG A 526 -10.74 -10.79 50.88
N VAL A 527 -11.61 -11.30 51.76
CA VAL A 527 -13.03 -11.56 51.43
C VAL A 527 -13.74 -10.29 50.98
N ARG A 528 -13.46 -9.15 51.64
CA ARG A 528 -13.96 -7.85 51.19
C ARG A 528 -13.44 -7.47 49.80
N ILE A 529 -12.13 -7.59 49.55
CA ILE A 529 -11.55 -7.24 48.24
C ILE A 529 -12.09 -8.16 47.13
N THR A 530 -12.35 -9.44 47.43
CA THR A 530 -13.04 -10.35 46.49
C THR A 530 -14.47 -9.86 46.20
N HIS A 531 -15.25 -9.50 47.22
CA HIS A 531 -16.60 -8.97 47.00
C HIS A 531 -16.61 -7.63 46.22
N ASP A 532 -15.68 -6.72 46.54
CA ASP A 532 -15.50 -5.45 45.82
C ASP A 532 -15.09 -5.70 44.34
N LEU A 533 -14.40 -6.81 44.04
CA LEU A 533 -14.10 -7.26 42.66
C LEU A 533 -15.32 -7.90 41.97
N ASP A 534 -16.02 -8.82 42.63
CA ASP A 534 -17.23 -9.48 42.10
C ASP A 534 -18.27 -8.42 41.68
N ASN A 535 -18.48 -7.40 42.52
CA ASN A 535 -19.37 -6.27 42.22
C ASN A 535 -18.93 -5.49 40.97
N ALA A 536 -17.61 -5.28 40.79
CA ALA A 536 -17.06 -4.58 39.63
C ALA A 536 -17.17 -5.40 38.33
N GLU A 537 -17.07 -6.74 38.41
CA GLU A 537 -17.33 -7.63 37.28
C GLU A 537 -18.82 -7.58 36.88
N MET A 538 -19.74 -7.62 37.85
CA MET A 538 -21.19 -7.48 37.58
C MET A 538 -21.58 -6.12 36.98
N ASP A 539 -20.97 -5.02 37.44
CA ASP A 539 -21.16 -3.70 36.82
C ASP A 539 -20.58 -3.65 35.39
N GLY A 540 -19.47 -4.36 35.15
CA GLY A 540 -18.88 -4.56 33.83
C GLY A 540 -19.82 -5.31 32.87
N GLU A 541 -20.40 -6.43 33.30
CA GLU A 541 -21.42 -7.17 32.53
C GLU A 541 -22.66 -6.31 32.27
N SER A 542 -23.12 -5.56 33.27
CA SER A 542 -24.24 -4.62 33.16
C SER A 542 -23.98 -3.52 32.12
N LEU A 543 -22.77 -2.98 32.07
CA LEU A 543 -22.34 -2.00 31.06
C LEU A 543 -22.22 -2.64 29.67
N GLN A 544 -21.71 -3.87 29.57
CA GLN A 544 -21.62 -4.61 28.31
C GLN A 544 -23.01 -4.92 27.73
N GLN A 545 -23.98 -5.31 28.57
CA GLN A 545 -25.36 -5.54 28.14
C GLN A 545 -26.03 -4.24 27.67
N LYS A 546 -25.81 -3.12 28.38
CA LYS A 546 -26.28 -1.78 27.95
C LYS A 546 -25.67 -1.40 26.60
N LEU A 547 -24.36 -1.58 26.41
CA LEU A 547 -23.68 -1.32 25.15
C LEU A 547 -24.25 -2.15 24.00
N GLN A 548 -24.53 -3.45 24.22
CA GLN A 548 -25.18 -4.29 23.21
C GLN A 548 -26.59 -3.79 22.87
N SER A 549 -27.38 -3.34 23.86
CA SER A 549 -28.71 -2.79 23.60
C SER A 549 -28.68 -1.47 22.80
N GLU A 550 -27.72 -0.58 23.08
CA GLU A 550 -27.54 0.66 22.30
C GLU A 550 -26.95 0.40 20.91
N MET A 551 -26.09 -0.61 20.74
CA MET A 551 -25.65 -1.04 19.40
C MET A 551 -26.82 -1.56 18.55
N MET A 552 -27.69 -2.39 19.12
CA MET A 552 -28.90 -2.88 18.44
C MET A 552 -29.90 -1.74 18.15
N HIS A 553 -30.02 -0.77 19.04
CA HIS A 553 -30.84 0.43 18.85
C HIS A 553 -30.28 1.35 17.74
N LEU A 554 -28.96 1.55 17.69
CA LEU A 554 -28.28 2.29 16.62
C LEU A 554 -28.42 1.59 15.26
N GLU A 555 -28.32 0.26 15.21
CA GLU A 555 -28.53 -0.52 13.98
C GLU A 555 -29.97 -0.40 13.48
N MET A 556 -30.95 -0.50 14.39
CA MET A 556 -32.38 -0.28 14.09
C MET A 556 -32.66 1.16 13.61
N LEU A 557 -32.05 2.17 14.24
CA LEU A 557 -32.18 3.57 13.84
C LEU A 557 -31.52 3.83 12.48
N ASN A 558 -30.38 3.18 12.20
CA ASN A 558 -29.70 3.28 10.91
C ASN A 558 -30.52 2.63 9.78
N GLN A 559 -31.20 1.51 10.05
CA GLN A 559 -32.19 0.96 9.11
C GLN A 559 -33.35 1.92 8.87
N GLN A 560 -33.93 2.52 9.92
CA GLN A 560 -34.97 3.54 9.77
C GLN A 560 -34.51 4.75 8.95
N VAL A 561 -33.25 5.17 9.09
CA VAL A 561 -32.66 6.25 8.27
C VAL A 561 -32.61 5.85 6.79
N GLU A 562 -32.19 4.63 6.46
CA GLU A 562 -32.14 4.18 5.06
C GLU A 562 -33.54 3.90 4.48
N ASP A 563 -34.49 3.41 5.27
CA ASP A 563 -35.91 3.27 4.90
C ASP A 563 -36.54 4.64 4.58
N ILE A 564 -36.24 5.66 5.42
CA ILE A 564 -36.64 7.06 5.17
C ILE A 564 -35.91 7.61 3.94
N ARG A 565 -34.65 7.22 3.69
CA ARG A 565 -33.88 7.65 2.52
C ARG A 565 -34.43 7.05 1.23
N GLU A 566 -34.79 5.77 1.21
CA GLU A 566 -35.42 5.13 0.04
C GLU A 566 -36.82 5.70 -0.21
N THR A 567 -37.66 5.82 0.81
CA THR A 567 -39.02 6.40 0.64
C THR A 567 -38.95 7.84 0.17
N SER A 568 -38.10 8.69 0.76
CA SER A 568 -37.85 10.07 0.30
C SER A 568 -37.31 10.14 -1.14
N GLN A 569 -36.39 9.25 -1.53
CA GLN A 569 -35.91 9.16 -2.91
C GLN A 569 -37.02 8.71 -3.88
N ARG A 570 -37.91 7.80 -3.45
CA ARG A 570 -39.04 7.27 -4.22
C ARG A 570 -40.15 8.31 -4.41
N GLU A 571 -40.50 9.05 -3.35
CA GLU A 571 -41.40 10.20 -3.41
C GLU A 571 -40.82 11.32 -4.25
N GLY A 572 -39.52 11.63 -4.11
CA GLY A 572 -38.82 12.59 -4.97
C GLY A 572 -38.86 12.21 -6.44
N ALA A 573 -38.69 10.92 -6.76
CA ALA A 573 -38.82 10.41 -8.13
C ALA A 573 -40.26 10.56 -8.66
N LEU A 574 -41.28 10.14 -7.90
CA LEU A 574 -42.69 10.27 -8.27
C LEU A 574 -43.10 11.74 -8.43
N SER A 575 -42.70 12.61 -7.51
CA SER A 575 -42.91 14.06 -7.57
C SER A 575 -42.23 14.67 -8.80
N SER A 576 -40.99 14.28 -9.12
CA SER A 576 -40.31 14.74 -10.34
C SER A 576 -40.99 14.25 -11.64
N ALA A 577 -41.62 13.07 -11.62
CA ALA A 577 -42.38 12.55 -12.75
C ALA A 577 -43.71 13.32 -12.92
N GLU A 578 -44.42 13.62 -11.82
CA GLU A 578 -45.63 14.42 -11.85
C GLU A 578 -45.35 15.88 -12.22
N ILE A 579 -44.24 16.47 -11.76
CA ILE A 579 -43.77 17.79 -12.21
C ILE A 579 -43.56 17.79 -13.72
N ARG A 580 -42.87 16.78 -14.28
CA ARG A 580 -42.70 16.66 -15.75
C ARG A 580 -44.04 16.45 -16.48
N ARG A 581 -44.99 15.72 -15.88
CA ARG A 581 -46.34 15.53 -16.42
C ARG A 581 -47.09 16.86 -16.49
N LEU A 582 -47.09 17.63 -15.40
CA LEU A 582 -47.69 18.95 -15.30
C LEU A 582 -46.98 20.00 -16.16
N GLU A 583 -45.65 19.95 -16.30
CA GLU A 583 -44.89 20.80 -17.24
C GLU A 583 -45.28 20.50 -18.69
N SER A 584 -45.47 19.22 -19.04
CA SER A 584 -45.94 18.79 -20.37
C SER A 584 -47.38 19.23 -20.63
N GLU A 585 -48.29 19.04 -19.67
CA GLU A 585 -49.68 19.52 -19.74
C GLU A 585 -49.74 21.06 -19.83
N LEU A 586 -48.91 21.77 -19.08
CA LEU A 586 -48.84 23.24 -19.09
C LEU A 586 -48.22 23.76 -20.39
N ALA A 587 -47.25 23.06 -20.97
CA ALA A 587 -46.72 23.36 -22.30
C ALA A 587 -47.77 23.10 -23.40
N ALA A 588 -48.50 21.98 -23.33
CA ALA A 588 -49.59 21.66 -24.24
C ALA A 588 -50.76 22.66 -24.11
N ALA A 589 -51.12 23.05 -22.89
CA ALA A 589 -52.14 24.07 -22.63
C ALA A 589 -51.70 25.45 -23.13
N LYS A 590 -50.43 25.84 -22.96
CA LYS A 590 -49.87 27.06 -23.58
C LYS A 590 -49.90 27.00 -25.11
N ALA A 591 -49.54 25.87 -25.72
CA ALA A 591 -49.61 25.68 -27.16
C ALA A 591 -51.05 25.75 -27.69
N ALA A 592 -52.00 25.11 -26.99
CA ALA A 592 -53.42 25.15 -27.31
C ALA A 592 -54.02 26.56 -27.12
N ALA A 593 -53.61 27.30 -26.07
CA ALA A 593 -54.04 28.68 -25.84
C ALA A 593 -53.44 29.65 -26.87
N LEU A 594 -52.18 29.46 -27.28
CA LEU A 594 -51.56 30.22 -28.37
C LEU A 594 -52.24 29.91 -29.71
N SER A 595 -52.46 28.64 -30.03
CA SER A 595 -53.18 28.21 -31.24
C SER A 595 -54.61 28.77 -31.28
N SER A 596 -55.35 28.67 -30.17
CA SER A 596 -56.70 29.23 -30.03
C SER A 596 -56.69 30.76 -30.11
N GLY A 597 -55.70 31.43 -29.50
CA GLY A 597 -55.54 32.89 -29.57
C GLY A 597 -55.19 33.39 -30.98
N VAL A 598 -54.38 32.63 -31.73
CA VAL A 598 -54.12 32.87 -33.16
C VAL A 598 -55.38 32.62 -33.99
N GLY A 599 -56.11 31.54 -33.74
CA GLY A 599 -57.37 31.24 -34.41
C GLY A 599 -58.47 32.29 -34.15
N VAL A 600 -58.55 32.82 -32.94
CA VAL A 600 -59.46 33.92 -32.58
C VAL A 600 -59.01 35.24 -33.23
N LYS A 601 -57.71 35.55 -33.26
CA LYS A 601 -57.19 36.72 -34.00
C LYS A 601 -57.44 36.62 -35.50
N ALA A 602 -57.23 35.45 -36.10
CA ALA A 602 -57.51 35.19 -37.52
C ALA A 602 -59.01 35.31 -37.83
N ARG A 603 -59.89 34.75 -36.97
CA ARG A 603 -61.34 34.97 -37.07
C ARG A 603 -61.72 36.44 -36.92
N LEU A 604 -61.10 37.18 -36.00
CA LEU A 604 -61.38 38.60 -35.82
C LEU A 604 -60.94 39.43 -37.03
N GLN A 605 -59.76 39.16 -37.60
CA GLN A 605 -59.34 39.80 -38.86
C GLN A 605 -60.28 39.45 -40.02
N ALA A 606 -60.66 38.17 -40.19
CA ALA A 606 -61.60 37.76 -41.23
C ALA A 606 -62.97 38.42 -41.07
N LEU A 607 -63.48 38.53 -39.84
CA LEU A 607 -64.75 39.20 -39.54
C LEU A 607 -64.65 40.72 -39.73
N GLN A 608 -63.50 41.32 -39.46
CA GLN A 608 -63.24 42.75 -39.68
C GLN A 608 -63.15 43.07 -41.19
N ILE A 609 -62.51 42.21 -41.98
CA ILE A 609 -62.48 42.31 -43.45
C ILE A 609 -63.91 42.17 -44.01
N ALA A 610 -64.64 41.13 -43.60
CA ALA A 610 -66.03 40.92 -44.02
C ALA A 610 -66.95 42.08 -43.59
N TYR A 611 -66.71 42.70 -42.43
CA TYR A 611 -67.44 43.90 -42.00
C TYR A 611 -67.11 45.12 -42.89
N GLN A 612 -65.83 45.33 -43.25
CA GLN A 612 -65.45 46.40 -44.18
C GLN A 612 -66.07 46.17 -45.57
N GLU A 613 -66.05 44.94 -46.08
CA GLU A 613 -66.68 44.55 -47.34
C GLU A 613 -68.21 44.77 -47.32
N GLN A 614 -68.89 44.40 -46.23
CA GLN A 614 -70.32 44.68 -46.06
C GLN A 614 -70.64 46.17 -45.92
N VAL A 615 -69.78 46.97 -45.26
CA VAL A 615 -69.94 48.43 -45.21
C VAL A 615 -69.76 49.04 -46.59
N GLU A 616 -68.75 48.63 -47.36
CA GLU A 616 -68.54 49.12 -48.73
C GLU A 616 -69.68 48.69 -49.65
N GLN A 617 -70.16 47.44 -49.55
CA GLN A 617 -71.32 46.97 -50.31
C GLN A 617 -72.60 47.71 -49.92
N THR A 618 -72.76 48.09 -48.65
CA THR A 618 -73.90 48.92 -48.18
C THR A 618 -73.82 50.34 -48.72
N GLU A 619 -72.64 50.98 -48.72
CA GLU A 619 -72.47 52.31 -49.33
C GLU A 619 -72.62 52.28 -50.86
N ARG A 620 -72.18 51.21 -51.56
CA ARG A 620 -72.48 51.02 -52.99
C ARG A 620 -73.99 50.90 -53.25
N MET A 621 -74.70 50.06 -52.48
CA MET A 621 -76.17 49.93 -52.56
C MET A 621 -76.88 51.24 -52.23
N ARG A 622 -76.33 52.04 -51.30
CA ARG A 622 -76.81 53.39 -50.97
C ARG A 622 -76.58 54.37 -52.12
N GLU A 623 -75.41 54.35 -52.77
CA GLU A 623 -75.17 55.17 -53.96
C GLU A 623 -76.09 54.79 -55.12
N GLU A 624 -76.31 53.49 -55.36
CA GLU A 624 -77.20 53.02 -56.42
C GLU A 624 -78.66 53.38 -56.14
N THR A 625 -79.13 53.24 -54.89
CA THR A 625 -80.49 53.68 -54.51
C THR A 625 -80.63 55.21 -54.53
N VAL A 626 -79.61 55.98 -54.15
CA VAL A 626 -79.60 57.44 -54.33
C VAL A 626 -79.63 57.82 -55.81
N ARG A 627 -78.84 57.16 -56.67
CA ARG A 627 -78.89 57.35 -58.13
C ARG A 627 -80.26 56.99 -58.71
N ALA A 628 -80.89 55.90 -58.24
CA ALA A 628 -82.23 55.51 -58.65
C ALA A 628 -83.30 56.51 -58.19
N ILE A 629 -83.20 57.07 -56.98
CA ILE A 629 -84.09 58.13 -56.47
C ILE A 629 -83.91 59.42 -57.28
N VAL A 630 -82.66 59.83 -57.56
CA VAL A 630 -82.38 61.00 -58.41
C VAL A 630 -82.94 60.79 -59.82
N LYS A 631 -82.75 59.60 -60.42
CA LYS A 631 -83.32 59.26 -61.73
C LYS A 631 -84.85 59.31 -61.70
N ASN A 632 -85.50 58.60 -60.78
CA ASN A 632 -86.96 58.60 -60.68
C ASN A 632 -87.53 59.99 -60.39
N THR A 633 -86.81 60.84 -59.65
CA THR A 633 -87.19 62.24 -59.41
C THR A 633 -87.07 63.08 -60.69
N SER A 634 -86.03 62.87 -61.49
CA SER A 634 -85.89 63.47 -62.83
C SER A 634 -87.00 63.00 -63.78
N ASP A 635 -87.29 61.70 -63.81
CA ASP A 635 -88.36 61.12 -64.63
C ASP A 635 -89.75 61.63 -64.18
N MET A 636 -89.97 61.83 -62.88
CA MET A 636 -91.19 62.48 -62.35
C MET A 636 -91.26 63.98 -62.68
N CYS A 637 -90.14 64.71 -62.69
CA CYS A 637 -90.11 66.10 -63.17
C CYS A 637 -90.41 66.17 -64.67
N ASN A 638 -89.80 65.31 -65.49
CA ASN A 638 -90.08 65.21 -66.92
C ASN A 638 -91.55 64.86 -67.19
N PHE A 639 -92.12 63.92 -66.44
CA PHE A 639 -93.55 63.58 -66.52
C PHE A 639 -94.45 64.74 -66.07
N LYS A 640 -94.09 65.45 -65.00
CA LYS A 640 -94.78 66.67 -64.57
C LYS A 640 -94.75 67.74 -65.66
N GLU A 641 -93.62 67.97 -66.32
CA GLU A 641 -93.52 68.92 -67.43
C GLU A 641 -94.37 68.49 -68.64
N GLN A 642 -94.35 67.21 -69.01
CA GLN A 642 -95.21 66.67 -70.07
C GLN A 642 -96.70 66.82 -69.75
N VAL A 643 -97.12 66.51 -68.52
CA VAL A 643 -98.51 66.66 -68.06
C VAL A 643 -98.90 68.14 -67.94
N SER A 644 -98.01 69.01 -67.43
CA SER A 644 -98.21 70.47 -67.44
C SER A 644 -98.38 71.00 -68.86
N GLY A 645 -97.56 70.55 -69.81
CA GLY A 645 -97.68 70.90 -71.23
C GLY A 645 -98.98 70.38 -71.87
N HIS A 646 -99.43 69.19 -71.49
CA HIS A 646 -100.73 68.66 -71.93
C HIS A 646 -101.91 69.42 -71.30
N LEU A 647 -101.83 69.82 -70.03
CA LEU A 647 -102.85 70.63 -69.37
C LEU A 647 -102.88 72.07 -69.91
N ILE A 648 -101.75 72.64 -70.29
CA ILE A 648 -101.67 73.94 -70.97
C ILE A 648 -102.29 73.83 -72.39
N ASN A 649 -102.02 72.76 -73.13
CA ASN A 649 -102.65 72.53 -74.43
C ASN A 649 -104.15 72.22 -74.33
N LEU A 650 -104.60 71.44 -73.34
CA LEU A 650 -106.02 71.19 -73.06
C LEU A 650 -106.73 72.48 -72.63
N ARG A 651 -106.10 73.31 -71.80
CA ARG A 651 -106.61 74.64 -71.46
C ARG A 651 -106.75 75.49 -72.72
N ARG A 652 -105.73 75.53 -73.59
CA ARG A 652 -105.79 76.28 -74.86
C ARG A 652 -106.92 75.77 -75.77
N MET A 653 -107.12 74.46 -75.88
CA MET A 653 -108.25 73.88 -76.62
C MET A 653 -109.63 74.17 -75.98
N ALA A 654 -109.68 74.36 -74.66
CA ALA A 654 -110.89 74.75 -73.93
C ALA A 654 -111.12 76.28 -73.85
N GLU A 655 -110.15 77.08 -74.31
CA GLU A 655 -110.26 78.53 -74.53
C GLU A 655 -110.41 78.87 -76.03
N GLU A 656 -110.39 77.85 -76.91
CA GLU A 656 -110.60 77.91 -78.36
C GLU A 656 -111.96 77.28 -78.80
N ASN A 657 -112.87 77.01 -77.86
CA ASN A 657 -114.26 76.56 -78.07
C ASN A 657 -115.25 77.38 -77.20
#